data_AF-A0A6S7GC64-F1
#
_entry.id   AF-A0A6S7GC64-F1
#
_cell.length_a   1.000
_cell.length_b   1.000
_cell.length_c   1.000
_cell.angle_alpha   90.00
_cell.angle_beta   90.00
_cell.angle_gamma   90.00
#
_symmetry.space_group_name_H-M   'P 1'
#
loop_
_entity.id
_entity.type
_entity.pdbx_description
1 polymer ?
#
loop_
_entity_poly.entity_id
_entity_poly.type
_entity_poly.pdbx_seq_one_letter_code
_entity_poly.pdbx_strand_id
1 'polypeptide(L)'
;MGKQRVFVAGVGMTKFEKPGSSDKDYPDFAKEAATKALKDAAISYTDVEQVVCGYVYGDSTCGQRAVYEIGMTGVPVYNVNNACATGSSALFLAKQLVEGGISSCVLALGFEKMEKGSLQGKYSDRAIPIEKHIGVMAETHGIAPAPVTPQMFGNAGREHMAKYGTKPEHFAKIAYKNHKHSVNNPLSQFQTDYTLEEIMNSRMVYEPLTKLQCCPTSDGAAAAVICNEEFIKRNPSLRSRCVEILGMEMATDLSSTFNENSCIKMVGYDMTKVAAKKLYDKTGIPPTSAQVIELHDCFSTNELLTYEALGLCPEGKGGELVDSGNNTYGGKHVINPSGGLISKGHPLGATGLAQCTELCSQLRGECGKRQVPGAVIALQHNLGLGGAVVVAFYKKAFPQNEDIDRTDIGGSDFKSATVFEHMAERLRKEGAEVVKKIKAIFSFEITDDSNGKTGRWTVDLKNGSGSIKYGANAGKVDCTLTMKDEDFYKLGTGSLNPQTAFFQGKVKVSGNRRLTKVTRFRDIQSLPCSERLKARTTTIRSAVHFMDACVFLGFLIGALVNDPVQDSSNPKKIIMYISFPGEILMRLLKMVILPLIVSSLIVALAVLDAKAAGRLGRRALLYYFTTTILAVILGIILVVSIKPGEGKGDKKGTESKHVEPVDSLLDLIRNCFPDNLVASAFVSVQTKYKEMDEKVYFVNKSITDVMMDPKNMSSFLSSNMINPWSVSSMAAQGQVKIIKTETTYTYDGLESSSKMNILGIVCFSVAFGAILSSMGEAGRPVTVFFTILLEVIMKLVTLIIWYSPIGICSLIAGKVASMESISDVLTKLGLYMATVISGLVIHAVIVLPLAYFIFTRKNPFKFIFGLRAALLTAFGTSSSSATLPVTFKCLEENNHIDQRVSRFVLPIGATVNMDGTALYEAVAAIFIAQLNNIDLTFGEIIIT
;
A
#
# COMPACT_ATOMS: atom_id res chain seq x y z
N MET A 1 0.69 2.87 2.37
CA MET A 1 1.19 2.74 3.75
C MET A 1 1.46 4.14 4.29
N GLY A 2 1.08 4.40 5.54
CA GLY A 2 1.58 5.59 6.24
C GLY A 2 3.11 5.47 6.40
N LYS A 3 3.80 6.60 6.50
CA LYS A 3 5.25 6.62 6.68
C LYS A 3 5.62 5.94 8.01
N GLN A 4 6.61 5.06 8.00
CA GLN A 4 7.08 4.37 9.20
C GLN A 4 7.74 5.38 10.16
N ARG A 5 7.29 5.39 11.42
CA ARG A 5 7.89 6.23 12.46
C ARG A 5 9.24 5.67 12.89
N VAL A 6 10.19 6.55 13.17
CA VAL A 6 11.55 6.20 13.55
C VAL A 6 11.91 6.83 14.89
N PHE A 7 12.57 6.06 15.74
CA PHE A 7 12.88 6.44 17.11
C PHE A 7 14.36 6.24 17.41
N VAL A 8 14.91 7.14 18.22
CA VAL A 8 16.17 6.93 18.94
C VAL A 8 15.83 6.24 20.26
N ALA A 9 16.21 4.96 20.36
CA ALA A 9 15.92 4.12 21.52
C ALA A 9 17.00 4.21 22.61
N GLY A 10 18.26 4.42 22.22
CA GLY A 10 19.38 4.56 23.15
C GLY A 10 20.45 5.48 22.58
N VAL A 11 21.15 6.19 23.46
CA VAL A 11 22.25 7.11 23.12
C VAL A 11 23.42 6.92 24.08
N GLY A 12 24.62 7.20 23.60
CA GLY A 12 25.83 7.10 24.41
C GLY A 12 26.98 7.87 23.80
N MET A 13 27.79 8.51 24.64
CA MET A 13 29.00 9.19 24.19
C MET A 13 30.12 9.08 25.22
N THR A 14 31.36 9.25 24.76
CA THR A 14 32.53 9.40 25.62
C THR A 14 32.61 10.82 26.15
N LYS A 15 33.49 11.06 27.12
CA LYS A 15 33.99 12.41 27.33
C LYS A 15 34.75 12.83 26.07
N PHE A 16 34.57 14.07 25.65
CA PHE A 16 35.42 14.64 24.59
C PHE A 16 36.68 15.20 25.25
N GLU A 17 37.81 14.75 24.74
CA GLU A 17 39.10 14.93 25.39
C GLU A 17 40.08 15.59 24.43
N LYS A 18 41.05 16.32 24.98
CA LYS A 18 42.07 16.96 24.17
C LYS A 18 42.92 15.87 23.49
N PRO A 19 43.26 16.00 22.19
CA PRO A 19 44.01 14.97 21.50
C PRO A 19 45.30 14.60 22.23
N GLY A 20 45.52 13.31 22.43
CA GLY A 20 46.68 12.77 23.17
C GLY A 20 46.68 13.08 24.68
N SER A 21 45.53 13.29 25.31
CA SER A 21 45.40 13.31 26.78
C SER A 21 45.11 11.95 27.40
N SER A 22 44.86 10.92 26.58
CA SER A 22 44.54 9.55 26.97
C SER A 22 45.26 8.59 26.02
N ASP A 23 45.58 7.39 26.50
CA ASP A 23 46.21 6.32 25.71
C ASP A 23 45.19 5.53 24.84
N LYS A 24 43.89 5.83 24.97
CA LYS A 24 42.81 5.22 24.17
C LYS A 24 42.97 5.52 22.67
N ASP A 25 42.59 4.55 21.85
CA ASP A 25 42.49 4.71 20.40
C ASP A 25 41.01 4.73 19.92
N TYR A 26 40.78 5.01 18.63
CA TYR A 26 39.43 5.11 18.06
C TYR A 26 38.53 3.88 18.31
N PRO A 27 39.02 2.61 18.34
CA PRO A 27 38.19 1.47 18.69
C PRO A 27 37.74 1.50 20.15
N ASP A 28 38.56 2.00 21.07
CA ASP A 28 38.23 2.10 22.50
C ASP A 28 37.13 3.14 22.72
N PHE A 29 37.25 4.30 22.08
CA PHE A 29 36.22 5.34 22.12
C PHE A 29 34.90 4.82 21.53
N ALA A 30 34.97 4.18 20.36
CA ALA A 30 33.82 3.59 19.71
C ALA A 30 33.11 2.53 20.58
N LYS A 31 33.88 1.61 21.17
CA LYS A 31 33.39 0.60 22.10
C LYS A 31 32.67 1.22 23.28
N GLU A 32 33.27 2.23 23.91
CA GLU A 32 32.68 2.93 25.05
C GLU A 32 31.34 3.58 24.68
N ALA A 33 31.30 4.35 23.60
CA ALA A 33 30.09 5.05 23.15
C ALA A 33 28.98 4.08 22.74
N ALA A 34 29.28 3.07 21.93
CA ALA A 34 28.30 2.09 21.48
C ALA A 34 27.78 1.23 22.65
N THR A 35 28.65 0.81 23.56
CA THR A 35 28.24 0.07 24.76
C THR A 35 27.31 0.90 25.62
N LYS A 36 27.58 2.20 25.79
CA LYS A 36 26.67 3.12 26.51
C LYS A 36 25.32 3.22 25.80
N ALA A 37 25.30 3.35 24.47
CA ALA A 37 24.05 3.46 23.70
C ALA A 37 23.20 2.17 23.75
N LEU A 38 23.84 1.00 23.66
CA LEU A 38 23.18 -0.31 23.77
C LEU A 38 22.63 -0.54 25.19
N LYS A 39 23.41 -0.17 26.22
CA LYS A 39 22.96 -0.22 27.63
C LYS A 39 21.81 0.75 27.89
N ASP A 40 21.86 1.96 27.33
CA ASP A 40 20.79 2.96 27.43
C ASP A 40 19.48 2.47 26.78
N ALA A 41 19.59 1.72 25.69
CA ALA A 41 18.48 1.02 25.06
C ALA A 41 18.13 -0.31 25.75
N ALA A 42 18.91 -0.81 26.70
CA ALA A 42 18.71 -2.14 27.29
C ALA A 42 18.55 -3.28 26.26
N ILE A 43 19.34 -3.25 25.17
CA ILE A 43 19.40 -4.31 24.15
C ILE A 43 20.82 -4.85 23.97
N SER A 44 20.93 -6.02 23.34
CA SER A 44 22.21 -6.62 22.98
C SER A 44 22.67 -6.10 21.60
N TYR A 45 23.98 -6.14 21.35
CA TYR A 45 24.50 -5.89 20.01
C TYR A 45 23.99 -6.89 18.96
N THR A 46 23.59 -8.10 19.39
CA THR A 46 22.97 -9.11 18.52
C THR A 46 21.61 -8.69 17.98
N ASP A 47 20.96 -7.69 18.59
CA ASP A 47 19.67 -7.16 18.13
C ASP A 47 19.82 -6.08 17.05
N VAL A 48 21.07 -5.65 16.77
CA VAL A 48 21.39 -4.67 15.73
C VAL A 48 21.52 -5.38 14.39
N GLU A 49 20.76 -4.93 13.39
CA GLU A 49 20.74 -5.56 12.06
C GLU A 49 21.74 -4.94 11.09
N GLN A 50 22.10 -3.66 11.28
CA GLN A 50 23.09 -2.92 10.49
C GLN A 50 23.78 -1.84 11.33
N VAL A 51 24.98 -1.44 10.92
CA VAL A 51 25.74 -0.35 11.55
C VAL A 51 26.14 0.70 10.51
N VAL A 52 25.98 1.97 10.84
CA VAL A 52 26.49 3.10 10.07
C VAL A 52 27.54 3.83 10.88
N CYS A 53 28.79 3.74 10.44
CA CYS A 53 29.96 4.32 11.09
C CYS A 53 30.39 5.62 10.38
N GLY A 54 30.47 6.71 11.14
CA GLY A 54 30.94 8.02 10.68
C GLY A 54 32.30 8.39 11.27
N TYR A 55 33.30 8.59 10.42
CA TYR A 55 34.62 9.13 10.77
C TYR A 55 35.24 9.87 9.59
N VAL A 56 36.13 10.82 9.84
CA VAL A 56 36.82 11.58 8.78
C VAL A 56 38.27 11.14 8.61
N TYR A 57 38.99 10.97 9.72
CA TYR A 57 40.39 10.58 9.73
C TYR A 57 40.54 9.12 10.13
N GLY A 58 40.90 8.31 9.15
CA GLY A 58 41.12 6.88 9.30
C GLY A 58 41.15 6.23 7.93
N ASP A 59 41.80 5.09 7.84
CA ASP A 59 41.78 4.32 6.60
C ASP A 59 40.36 3.80 6.33
N SER A 60 40.13 3.37 5.09
CA SER A 60 38.89 2.67 4.75
C SER A 60 38.68 1.50 5.71
N THR A 61 37.44 1.28 6.12
CA THR A 61 37.01 0.21 7.03
C THR A 61 37.38 0.35 8.52
N CYS A 62 37.82 1.53 8.97
CA CYS A 62 37.93 1.81 10.41
C CYS A 62 36.62 1.56 11.17
N GLY A 63 35.45 1.74 10.53
CA GLY A 63 34.16 1.42 11.14
C GLY A 63 34.00 -0.06 11.48
N GLN A 64 34.42 -0.98 10.60
CA GLN A 64 34.44 -2.41 10.90
C GLN A 64 35.36 -2.70 12.08
N ARG A 65 36.59 -2.16 12.05
CA ARG A 65 37.56 -2.34 13.13
C ARG A 65 37.03 -1.83 14.47
N ALA A 66 36.33 -0.71 14.48
CA ALA A 66 35.69 -0.15 15.66
C ALA A 66 34.56 -1.04 16.20
N VAL A 67 33.72 -1.59 15.31
CA VAL A 67 32.58 -2.44 15.67
C VAL A 67 33.00 -3.80 16.24
N TYR A 68 34.15 -4.34 15.82
CA TYR A 68 34.65 -5.63 16.33
C TYR A 68 34.89 -5.64 17.84
N GLU A 69 35.12 -4.48 18.45
CA GLU A 69 35.23 -4.35 19.91
C GLU A 69 33.90 -4.54 20.66
N ILE A 70 32.78 -4.41 19.94
CA ILE A 70 31.41 -4.57 20.45
C ILE A 70 30.93 -6.00 20.19
N GLY A 71 31.12 -6.49 18.95
CA GLY A 71 30.80 -7.85 18.56
C GLY A 71 30.94 -8.11 17.05
N MET A 72 31.15 -9.37 16.68
CA MET A 72 31.35 -9.82 15.29
C MET A 72 30.15 -10.63 14.79
N THR A 73 29.02 -9.98 14.55
CA THR A 73 27.74 -10.62 14.18
C THR A 73 27.56 -10.85 12.67
N GLY A 74 28.48 -10.36 11.83
CA GLY A 74 28.38 -10.44 10.36
C GLY A 74 27.43 -9.44 9.72
N VAL A 75 26.90 -8.49 10.50
CA VAL A 75 25.97 -7.46 10.01
C VAL A 75 26.66 -6.48 9.05
N PRO A 76 25.92 -5.89 8.08
CA PRO A 76 26.45 -4.83 7.23
C PRO A 76 26.96 -3.63 8.04
N VAL A 77 28.17 -3.16 7.71
CA VAL A 77 28.78 -1.95 8.28
C VAL A 77 29.10 -0.97 7.15
N TYR A 78 28.47 0.20 7.21
CA TYR A 78 28.72 1.29 6.27
C TYR A 78 29.70 2.29 6.86
N ASN A 79 30.69 2.74 6.09
CA ASN A 79 31.60 3.81 6.48
C ASN A 79 31.22 5.06 5.69
N VAL A 80 30.88 6.15 6.38
CA VAL A 80 30.42 7.41 5.76
C VAL A 80 31.23 8.58 6.28
N ASN A 81 31.41 9.60 5.44
CA ASN A 81 32.01 10.88 5.82
C ASN A 81 31.34 12.03 5.06
N ASN A 82 31.27 13.19 5.71
CA ASN A 82 30.77 14.47 5.19
C ASN A 82 31.37 15.61 6.05
N ALA A 83 32.71 15.60 6.19
CA ALA A 83 33.44 16.52 7.06
C ALA A 83 32.83 16.61 8.48
N CYS A 84 32.60 17.80 9.01
CA CYS A 84 32.04 18.01 10.35
C CYS A 84 30.59 17.51 10.52
N ALA A 85 29.86 17.23 9.43
CA ALA A 85 28.50 16.67 9.43
C ALA A 85 28.47 15.13 9.39
N THR A 86 29.63 14.48 9.53
CA THR A 86 29.78 13.02 9.41
C THR A 86 28.90 12.25 10.41
N GLY A 87 28.88 12.63 11.69
CA GLY A 87 28.03 11.96 12.69
C GLY A 87 26.54 12.06 12.38
N SER A 88 26.08 13.21 11.90
CA SER A 88 24.68 13.38 11.49
C SER A 88 24.38 12.69 10.16
N SER A 89 25.36 12.51 9.28
CA SER A 89 25.21 11.73 8.05
C SER A 89 25.07 10.24 8.37
N ALA A 90 25.81 9.72 9.35
CA ALA A 90 25.63 8.37 9.87
C ALA A 90 24.22 8.19 10.46
N LEU A 91 23.77 9.13 11.27
CA LEU A 91 22.41 9.15 11.82
C LEU A 91 21.33 9.23 10.73
N PHE A 92 21.54 10.06 9.71
CA PHE A 92 20.62 10.24 8.58
C PHE A 92 20.42 8.95 7.79
N LEU A 93 21.52 8.27 7.43
CA LEU A 93 21.46 7.01 6.73
C LEU A 93 20.84 5.91 7.61
N ALA A 94 21.22 5.81 8.88
CA ALA A 94 20.60 4.86 9.82
C ALA A 94 19.07 5.07 9.92
N LYS A 95 18.65 6.33 10.00
CA LYS A 95 17.22 6.70 10.00
C LYS A 95 16.54 6.31 8.68
N GLN A 96 17.19 6.48 7.53
CA GLN A 96 16.62 6.08 6.23
C GLN A 96 16.48 4.57 6.09
N LEU A 97 17.45 3.79 6.59
CA LEU A 97 17.38 2.33 6.61
C LEU A 97 16.17 1.83 7.42
N VAL A 98 15.90 2.47 8.57
CA VAL A 98 14.75 2.15 9.41
C VAL A 98 13.43 2.68 8.84
N GLU A 99 13.40 3.92 8.34
CA GLU A 99 12.21 4.52 7.73
C GLU A 99 11.77 3.79 6.45
N GLY A 100 12.74 3.27 5.69
CA GLY A 100 12.51 2.48 4.49
C GLY A 100 12.08 1.04 4.76
N GLY A 101 12.06 0.59 6.02
CA GLY A 101 11.74 -0.79 6.39
C GLY A 101 12.82 -1.80 6.00
N ILE A 102 14.04 -1.35 5.69
CA ILE A 102 15.19 -2.21 5.36
C ILE A 102 15.69 -2.92 6.63
N SER A 103 15.69 -2.21 7.75
CA SER A 103 16.07 -2.75 9.06
C SER A 103 15.15 -2.25 10.16
N SER A 104 14.96 -3.06 11.19
CA SER A 104 14.14 -2.71 12.35
C SER A 104 14.90 -2.07 13.50
N CYS A 105 16.21 -2.34 13.58
CA CYS A 105 17.15 -1.78 14.55
C CYS A 105 18.53 -1.58 13.91
N VAL A 106 19.04 -0.35 13.97
CA VAL A 106 20.33 0.06 13.36
C VAL A 106 21.14 0.86 14.37
N LEU A 107 22.45 0.61 14.42
CA LEU A 107 23.38 1.40 15.23
C LEU A 107 24.04 2.48 14.37
N ALA A 108 23.83 3.75 14.72
CA ALA A 108 24.65 4.85 14.20
C ALA A 108 25.80 5.10 15.17
N LEU A 109 27.04 5.06 14.69
CA LEU A 109 28.25 5.20 15.48
C LEU A 109 29.16 6.23 14.83
N GLY A 110 29.69 7.17 15.60
CA GLY A 110 30.60 8.19 15.11
C GLY A 110 31.76 8.39 16.06
N PHE A 111 32.97 8.51 15.52
CA PHE A 111 34.20 8.64 16.30
C PHE A 111 35.23 9.46 15.54
N GLU A 112 36.15 10.06 16.29
CA GLU A 112 37.32 10.71 15.71
C GLU A 112 38.50 10.61 16.67
N LYS A 113 39.69 10.43 16.10
CA LYS A 113 40.98 10.65 16.76
C LYS A 113 41.74 11.69 15.95
N MET A 114 42.00 12.83 16.56
CA MET A 114 42.47 14.03 15.92
C MET A 114 43.90 14.37 16.34
N GLU A 115 44.46 15.41 15.72
CA GLU A 115 45.74 15.99 16.11
C GLU A 115 45.55 17.26 16.93
N LYS A 116 46.57 17.62 17.72
CA LYS A 116 46.59 18.89 18.44
C LYS A 116 46.76 20.03 17.45
N GLY A 117 45.94 21.08 17.58
CA GLY A 117 46.05 22.30 16.77
C GLY A 117 44.93 22.41 15.73
N SER A 118 45.08 23.32 14.77
CA SER A 118 44.07 23.53 13.71
C SER A 118 44.10 22.39 12.69
N LEU A 119 42.94 22.08 12.12
CA LEU A 119 42.80 21.08 11.05
C LEU A 119 43.77 21.36 9.90
N GLN A 120 44.46 20.32 9.46
CA GLN A 120 45.38 20.36 8.31
C GLN A 120 44.86 19.44 7.19
N GLY A 121 45.22 19.77 5.95
CA GLY A 121 45.02 18.86 4.82
C GLY A 121 45.94 17.65 4.95
N LYS A 122 45.39 16.45 4.78
CA LYS A 122 46.18 15.20 4.82
C LYS A 122 46.76 14.80 3.46
N TYR A 123 46.05 15.12 2.37
CA TYR A 123 46.44 14.78 1.01
C TYR A 123 46.75 16.05 0.23
N SER A 124 47.92 16.08 -0.41
CA SER A 124 48.40 17.20 -1.24
C SER A 124 48.57 16.83 -2.71
N ASP A 125 48.24 15.60 -3.09
CA ASP A 125 48.48 14.99 -4.40
C ASP A 125 47.23 14.97 -5.31
N ARG A 126 46.14 15.61 -4.89
CA ARG A 126 44.83 15.57 -5.56
C ARG A 126 44.02 16.84 -5.30
N ALA A 127 42.91 16.99 -6.01
CA ALA A 127 41.97 18.08 -5.81
C ALA A 127 41.53 18.19 -4.34
N ILE A 128 41.60 19.41 -3.79
CA ILE A 128 41.21 19.69 -2.41
C ILE A 128 39.69 19.93 -2.41
N PRO A 129 38.88 19.18 -1.64
CA PRO A 129 37.41 19.29 -1.72
C PRO A 129 36.83 20.68 -1.42
N ILE A 130 37.56 21.49 -0.66
CA ILE A 130 37.17 22.86 -0.29
C ILE A 130 37.89 23.93 -1.14
N GLU A 131 38.60 23.57 -2.21
CA GLU A 131 39.36 24.50 -3.04
C GLU A 131 38.49 25.66 -3.57
N LYS A 132 37.29 25.35 -4.07
CA LYS A 132 36.36 26.38 -4.56
C LYS A 132 35.83 27.29 -3.44
N HIS A 133 35.58 26.74 -2.25
CA HIS A 133 35.19 27.52 -1.07
C HIS A 133 36.31 28.49 -0.66
N ILE A 134 37.56 28.03 -0.71
CA ILE A 134 38.75 28.88 -0.49
C ILE A 134 38.85 29.96 -1.57
N GLY A 135 38.55 29.63 -2.83
CA GLY A 135 38.50 30.59 -3.94
C GLY A 135 37.59 31.79 -3.65
N VAL A 136 36.34 31.55 -3.20
CA VAL A 136 35.41 32.62 -2.83
C VAL A 136 35.97 33.50 -1.71
N MET A 137 36.58 32.90 -0.68
CA MET A 137 37.21 33.65 0.41
C MET A 137 38.40 34.49 -0.11
N ALA A 138 39.24 33.91 -0.97
CA ALA A 138 40.41 34.58 -1.53
C ALA A 138 40.03 35.77 -2.41
N GLU A 139 38.99 35.64 -3.24
CA GLU A 139 38.48 36.71 -4.10
C GLU A 139 37.84 37.86 -3.30
N THR A 140 37.16 37.54 -2.20
CA THR A 140 36.40 38.55 -1.43
C THR A 140 37.22 39.23 -0.33
N HIS A 141 38.12 38.50 0.33
CA HIS A 141 38.84 38.98 1.53
C HIS A 141 40.35 38.66 1.52
N GLY A 142 40.87 38.02 0.47
CA GLY A 142 42.25 37.57 0.40
C GLY A 142 42.55 36.38 1.31
N ILE A 143 43.84 36.00 1.37
CA ILE A 143 44.34 34.95 2.25
C ILE A 143 45.37 35.55 3.19
N ALA A 144 45.17 35.38 4.50
CA ALA A 144 46.08 35.81 5.55
C ALA A 144 46.92 34.64 6.10
N PRO A 145 48.05 34.91 6.80
CA PRO A 145 48.85 33.87 7.47
C PRO A 145 48.18 33.36 8.77
N ALA A 146 46.97 32.82 8.64
CA ALA A 146 46.18 32.21 9.71
C ALA A 146 45.59 30.87 9.23
N PRO A 147 45.12 29.97 10.11
CA PRO A 147 44.48 28.74 9.66
C PRO A 147 43.25 29.03 8.80
N VAL A 148 43.07 28.27 7.71
CA VAL A 148 42.06 28.57 6.67
C VAL A 148 40.63 28.56 7.21
N THR A 149 40.25 27.57 8.02
CA THR A 149 38.86 27.46 8.51
C THR A 149 38.44 28.65 9.40
N PRO A 150 39.24 29.11 10.40
CA PRO A 150 38.99 30.38 11.09
C PRO A 150 38.87 31.59 10.15
N GLN A 151 39.62 31.64 9.04
CA GLN A 151 39.49 32.73 8.06
C GLN A 151 38.13 32.68 7.36
N MET A 152 37.67 31.49 6.94
CA MET A 152 36.38 31.32 6.26
C MET A 152 35.22 31.84 7.14
N PHE A 153 35.14 31.39 8.38
CA PHE A 153 34.08 31.82 9.31
C PHE A 153 34.31 33.23 9.86
N GLY A 154 35.56 33.67 10.05
CA GLY A 154 35.85 35.04 10.46
C GLY A 154 35.43 36.06 9.40
N ASN A 155 35.72 35.80 8.12
CA ASN A 155 35.28 36.65 7.01
C ASN A 155 33.77 36.64 6.83
N ALA A 156 33.08 35.50 7.04
CA ALA A 156 31.62 35.48 7.08
C ALA A 156 31.07 36.38 8.22
N GLY A 157 31.77 36.44 9.35
CA GLY A 157 31.44 37.32 10.46
C GLY A 157 31.65 38.79 10.10
N ARG A 158 32.78 39.12 9.48
CA ARG A 158 33.10 40.48 9.00
C ARG A 158 32.10 40.96 7.96
N GLU A 159 31.68 40.10 7.04
CA GLU A 159 30.61 40.37 6.09
C GLU A 159 29.29 40.69 6.82
N HIS A 160 28.94 39.91 7.85
CA HIS A 160 27.72 40.16 8.64
C HIS A 160 27.78 41.47 9.41
N MET A 161 28.94 41.81 10.01
CA MET A 161 29.16 43.12 10.65
C MET A 161 29.00 44.27 9.64
N ALA A 162 29.62 44.15 8.46
CA ALA A 162 29.56 45.17 7.42
C ALA A 162 28.12 45.37 6.89
N LYS A 163 27.35 44.28 6.75
CA LYS A 163 26.01 44.30 6.15
C LYS A 163 24.92 44.70 7.16
N TYR A 164 25.02 44.26 8.40
CA TYR A 164 23.94 44.35 9.39
C TYR A 164 24.29 45.10 10.67
N GLY A 165 25.55 45.54 10.83
CA GLY A 165 25.99 46.30 12.01
C GLY A 165 26.17 45.45 13.27
N THR A 166 26.24 44.13 13.14
CA THR A 166 26.63 43.21 14.22
C THR A 166 28.01 43.59 14.75
N LYS A 167 28.23 43.42 16.05
CA LYS A 167 29.46 43.85 16.71
C LYS A 167 30.33 42.66 17.14
N PRO A 168 31.67 42.82 17.26
CA PRO A 168 32.56 41.81 17.81
C PRO A 168 32.09 41.21 19.14
N GLU A 169 31.50 42.04 19.99
CA GLU A 169 30.99 41.65 21.31
C GLU A 169 29.83 40.65 21.21
N HIS A 170 29.02 40.68 20.14
CA HIS A 170 27.95 39.71 19.93
C HIS A 170 28.52 38.29 19.73
N PHE A 171 29.60 38.16 18.97
CA PHE A 171 30.30 36.89 18.79
C PHE A 171 30.95 36.41 20.10
N ALA A 172 31.58 37.31 20.85
CA ALA A 172 32.15 36.96 22.16
C ALA A 172 31.09 36.52 23.18
N LYS A 173 29.91 37.15 23.20
CA LYS A 173 28.78 36.75 24.06
C LYS A 173 28.27 35.35 23.76
N ILE A 174 28.32 34.90 22.50
CA ILE A 174 27.97 33.52 22.13
C ILE A 174 28.94 32.52 22.77
N ALA A 175 30.24 32.79 22.66
CA ALA A 175 31.26 31.95 23.30
C ALA A 175 31.13 31.96 24.83
N TYR A 176 30.87 33.13 25.43
CA TYR A 176 30.59 33.25 26.86
C TYR A 176 29.44 32.33 27.29
N LYS A 177 28.33 32.37 26.57
CA LYS A 177 27.16 31.52 26.82
C LYS A 177 27.50 30.03 26.71
N ASN A 178 28.24 29.61 25.69
CA ASN A 178 28.64 28.21 25.51
C ASN A 178 29.57 27.73 26.64
N HIS A 179 30.59 28.51 27.02
CA HIS A 179 31.44 28.14 28.16
C HIS A 179 30.65 28.08 29.47
N LYS A 180 29.74 29.02 29.72
CA LYS A 180 28.87 29.00 30.89
C LYS A 180 27.97 27.76 30.95
N HIS A 181 27.43 27.31 29.82
CA HIS A 181 26.66 26.07 29.74
C HIS A 181 27.54 24.83 30.01
N SER A 182 28.79 24.85 29.54
CA SER A 182 29.73 23.74 29.63
C SER A 182 30.14 23.37 31.05
N VAL A 183 30.12 24.33 32.00
CA VAL A 183 30.43 24.11 33.43
C VAL A 183 29.57 22.99 34.02
N ASN A 184 28.34 22.84 33.52
CA ASN A 184 27.40 21.82 33.97
C ASN A 184 27.47 20.51 33.18
N ASN A 185 28.40 20.37 32.23
CA ASN A 185 28.56 19.19 31.38
C ASN A 185 29.84 18.41 31.72
N PRO A 186 29.75 17.27 32.43
CA PRO A 186 30.94 16.48 32.79
C PRO A 186 31.64 15.84 31.57
N LEU A 187 30.95 15.74 30.43
CA LEU A 187 31.48 15.17 29.19
C LEU A 187 32.18 16.21 28.30
N SER A 188 32.13 17.49 28.69
CA SER A 188 32.77 18.58 27.96
C SER A 188 34.29 18.61 28.21
N GLN A 189 35.07 18.88 27.15
CA GLN A 189 36.53 19.06 27.26
C GLN A 189 36.89 20.24 28.16
N PHE A 190 36.17 21.37 28.00
CA PHE A 190 36.30 22.54 28.86
C PHE A 190 35.06 22.67 29.77
N GLN A 191 35.30 22.92 31.05
CA GLN A 191 34.27 23.15 32.08
C GLN A 191 34.59 24.41 32.90
N THR A 192 35.45 25.28 32.34
CA THR A 192 35.90 26.52 32.96
C THR A 192 34.86 27.60 32.69
N ASP A 193 34.46 28.31 33.75
CA ASP A 193 33.65 29.52 33.62
C ASP A 193 34.57 30.69 33.26
N TYR A 194 34.27 31.40 32.17
CA TYR A 194 35.04 32.55 31.70
C TYR A 194 34.17 33.79 31.74
N THR A 195 34.75 34.92 32.09
CA THR A 195 34.13 36.24 31.91
C THR A 195 34.12 36.63 30.43
N LEU A 196 33.21 37.53 30.05
CA LEU A 196 33.16 38.06 28.68
C LEU A 196 34.47 38.77 28.30
N GLU A 197 35.06 39.50 29.25
CA GLU A 197 36.32 40.21 29.05
C GLU A 197 37.50 39.26 28.79
N GLU A 198 37.60 38.14 29.53
CA GLU A 198 38.61 37.11 29.26
C GLU A 198 38.48 36.51 27.86
N ILE A 199 37.24 36.34 27.37
CA ILE A 199 36.99 35.82 26.02
C ILE A 199 37.43 36.83 24.96
N MET A 200 37.08 38.11 25.12
CA MET A 200 37.46 39.18 24.20
C MET A 200 38.99 39.43 24.20
N ASN A 201 39.65 39.29 25.35
CA ASN A 201 41.09 39.49 25.48
C ASN A 201 41.92 38.22 25.22
N SER A 202 41.27 37.08 24.99
CA SER A 202 42.00 35.85 24.62
C SER A 202 42.68 35.97 23.26
N ARG A 203 43.75 35.20 23.04
CA ARG A 203 44.60 35.27 21.84
C ARG A 203 43.76 35.35 20.55
N MET A 204 43.91 36.43 19.78
CA MET A 204 43.29 36.55 18.46
C MET A 204 43.76 35.40 17.54
N VAL A 205 42.81 34.75 16.88
CA VAL A 205 43.11 33.71 15.86
C VAL A 205 42.97 34.32 14.47
N TYR A 206 41.82 34.95 14.21
CA TYR A 206 41.55 35.71 13.01
C TYR A 206 40.31 36.58 13.25
N GLU A 207 40.35 37.87 12.93
CA GLU A 207 39.27 38.81 13.27
C GLU A 207 37.88 38.34 12.75
N PRO A 208 36.81 38.40 13.56
CA PRO A 208 36.71 38.86 14.95
C PRO A 208 36.91 37.75 16.02
N LEU A 209 37.41 36.58 15.60
CA LEU A 209 37.48 35.35 16.39
C LEU A 209 38.75 35.29 17.25
N THR A 210 38.54 35.29 18.56
CA THR A 210 39.57 34.97 19.55
C THR A 210 39.60 33.46 19.84
N LYS A 211 40.66 32.98 20.50
CA LYS A 211 40.87 31.55 20.76
C LYS A 211 39.70 30.90 21.50
N LEU A 212 39.09 31.59 22.45
CA LEU A 212 37.95 31.07 23.22
C LEU A 212 36.62 31.08 22.44
N GLN A 213 36.60 31.67 21.24
CA GLN A 213 35.48 31.64 20.30
C GLN A 213 35.60 30.54 19.24
N CYS A 214 36.69 29.75 19.27
CA CYS A 214 36.93 28.65 18.35
C CYS A 214 36.77 27.30 19.08
N CYS A 215 36.13 26.32 18.44
CA CYS A 215 36.11 24.96 18.99
C CYS A 215 37.53 24.36 19.07
N PRO A 216 37.87 23.63 20.15
CA PRO A 216 39.11 22.86 20.18
C PRO A 216 38.98 21.58 19.32
N THR A 217 40.11 21.07 18.85
CA THR A 217 40.15 19.67 18.38
C THR A 217 40.04 18.73 19.57
N SER A 218 39.36 17.61 19.35
CA SER A 218 39.02 16.65 20.41
C SER A 218 38.97 15.22 19.88
N ASP A 219 39.38 14.28 20.72
CA ASP A 219 39.16 12.85 20.52
C ASP A 219 37.88 12.44 21.22
N GLY A 220 37.14 11.50 20.63
CA GLY A 220 35.96 10.93 21.26
C GLY A 220 35.01 10.24 20.29
N ALA A 221 33.95 9.66 20.86
CA ALA A 221 32.91 8.96 20.11
C ALA A 221 31.51 9.19 20.68
N ALA A 222 30.50 9.02 19.83
CA ALA A 222 29.09 9.02 20.21
C ALA A 222 28.32 8.02 19.33
N ALA A 223 27.23 7.47 19.87
CA ALA A 223 26.43 6.45 19.22
C ALA A 223 24.94 6.60 19.55
N ALA A 224 24.08 6.14 18.63
CA ALA A 224 22.64 6.12 18.78
C ALA A 224 22.05 4.84 18.19
N VAL A 225 21.14 4.20 18.95
CA VAL A 225 20.35 3.05 18.50
C VAL A 225 19.05 3.58 17.89
N ILE A 226 18.83 3.28 16.61
CA ILE A 226 17.69 3.74 15.81
C ILE A 226 16.78 2.56 15.52
N CYS A 227 15.48 2.69 15.80
CA CYS A 227 14.53 1.60 15.60
C CYS A 227 13.15 2.07 15.15
N ASN A 228 12.32 1.13 14.70
CA ASN A 228 10.94 1.37 14.30
C ASN A 228 9.94 0.90 15.39
N GLU A 229 8.65 1.20 15.18
CA GLU A 229 7.61 0.77 16.13
C GLU A 229 7.51 -0.75 16.31
N GLU A 230 7.82 -1.53 15.28
CA GLU A 230 7.77 -3.00 15.36
C GLU A 230 8.83 -3.56 16.29
N PHE A 231 10.03 -2.99 16.26
CA PHE A 231 11.10 -3.33 17.19
C PHE A 231 10.73 -2.94 18.63
N ILE A 232 10.08 -1.80 18.83
CA ILE A 232 9.58 -1.37 20.17
C ILE A 232 8.47 -2.32 20.66
N LYS A 233 7.58 -2.79 19.78
CA LYS A 233 6.54 -3.77 20.15
C LYS A 233 7.14 -5.10 20.60
N ARG A 234 8.23 -5.53 19.97
CA ARG A 234 8.99 -6.74 20.38
C ARG A 234 9.79 -6.52 21.66
N ASN A 235 10.19 -5.28 21.94
CA ASN A 235 10.96 -4.90 23.11
C ASN A 235 10.26 -3.78 23.90
N PRO A 236 9.16 -4.05 24.62
CA PRO A 236 8.32 -3.03 25.25
C PRO A 236 9.05 -2.13 26.25
N SER A 237 10.15 -2.61 26.84
CA SER A 237 11.02 -1.85 27.75
C SER A 237 11.61 -0.59 27.10
N LEU A 238 11.77 -0.58 25.77
CA LEU A 238 12.29 0.56 25.01
C LEU A 238 11.38 1.78 25.03
N ARG A 239 10.07 1.55 25.20
CA ARG A 239 9.05 2.58 24.99
C ARG A 239 9.32 3.84 25.82
N SER A 240 9.75 3.70 27.07
CA SER A 240 10.02 4.86 27.94
C SER A 240 11.26 5.68 27.52
N ARG A 241 12.21 5.05 26.80
CA ARG A 241 13.44 5.68 26.30
C ARG A 241 13.26 6.36 24.94
N CYS A 242 12.27 5.92 24.15
CA CYS A 242 12.13 6.32 22.76
C CYS A 242 11.89 7.83 22.58
N VAL A 243 12.76 8.44 21.79
CA VAL A 243 12.61 9.80 21.26
C VAL A 243 12.36 9.68 19.76
N GLU A 244 11.23 10.19 19.29
CA GLU A 244 10.87 10.15 17.87
C GLU A 244 11.65 11.20 17.08
N ILE A 245 12.15 10.79 15.91
CA ILE A 245 12.67 11.69 14.89
C ILE A 245 11.49 12.14 14.02
N LEU A 246 10.93 13.31 14.34
CA LEU A 246 9.74 13.86 13.66
C LEU A 246 10.03 14.17 12.19
N GLY A 247 11.25 14.63 11.91
CA GLY A 247 11.75 14.90 10.59
C GLY A 247 13.26 15.09 10.63
N MET A 248 13.93 14.78 9.54
CA MET A 248 15.36 14.97 9.39
C MET A 248 15.67 15.16 7.91
N GLU A 249 16.39 16.22 7.58
CA GLU A 249 16.67 16.66 6.22
C GLU A 249 18.16 17.00 6.05
N MET A 250 18.68 16.67 4.86
CA MET A 250 20.04 17.00 4.45
C MET A 250 20.01 17.94 3.24
N ALA A 251 20.93 18.90 3.20
CA ALA A 251 21.21 19.70 2.01
C ALA A 251 22.73 19.80 1.79
N THR A 252 23.13 19.92 0.54
CA THR A 252 24.50 20.18 0.09
C THR A 252 24.56 21.55 -0.56
N ASP A 253 25.76 22.01 -0.94
CA ASP A 253 25.99 23.32 -1.55
C ASP A 253 25.05 23.64 -2.72
N LEU A 254 24.67 24.91 -2.80
CA LEU A 254 23.93 25.50 -3.91
C LEU A 254 24.87 26.33 -4.79
N SER A 255 24.41 26.79 -5.95
CA SER A 255 25.18 27.73 -6.77
C SER A 255 25.53 29.03 -6.03
N SER A 256 24.70 29.44 -5.05
CA SER A 256 24.96 30.63 -4.23
C SER A 256 26.21 30.50 -3.36
N THR A 257 26.67 29.30 -3.04
CA THR A 257 27.95 29.07 -2.34
C THR A 257 29.11 29.67 -3.13
N PHE A 258 29.11 29.56 -4.46
CA PHE A 258 30.25 29.89 -5.31
C PHE A 258 30.07 31.14 -6.17
N ASN A 259 28.83 31.54 -6.45
CA ASN A 259 28.56 32.57 -7.48
C ASN A 259 28.11 33.93 -6.92
N GLU A 260 27.89 34.06 -5.61
CA GLU A 260 27.38 35.30 -4.99
C GLU A 260 28.46 36.14 -4.30
N ASN A 261 29.74 35.75 -4.38
CA ASN A 261 30.86 36.46 -3.73
C ASN A 261 30.59 36.77 -2.23
N SER A 262 30.02 35.80 -1.52
CA SER A 262 29.64 35.93 -0.11
C SER A 262 30.28 34.82 0.72
N CYS A 263 31.04 35.19 1.74
CA CYS A 263 31.57 34.27 2.74
C CYS A 263 30.45 33.68 3.61
N ILE A 264 29.38 34.44 3.90
CA ILE A 264 28.18 33.93 4.61
C ILE A 264 27.56 32.75 3.85
N LYS A 265 27.38 32.89 2.54
CA LYS A 265 26.83 31.80 1.71
C LYS A 265 27.81 30.64 1.58
N MET A 266 29.08 30.94 1.38
CA MET A 266 30.14 29.94 1.24
C MET A 266 30.27 29.03 2.46
N VAL A 267 30.07 29.54 3.69
CA VAL A 267 30.09 28.70 4.90
C VAL A 267 28.78 27.92 5.15
N GLY A 268 27.84 27.97 4.20
CA GLY A 268 26.66 27.09 4.16
C GLY A 268 25.36 27.68 4.70
N TYR A 269 25.24 29.02 4.82
CA TYR A 269 24.00 29.67 5.26
C TYR A 269 22.76 29.23 4.46
N ASP A 270 22.86 29.22 3.13
CA ASP A 270 21.73 28.82 2.27
C ASP A 270 21.45 27.32 2.33
N MET A 271 22.48 26.49 2.55
CA MET A 271 22.30 25.06 2.78
C MET A 271 21.44 24.83 4.01
N THR A 272 21.78 25.51 5.12
CA THR A 272 21.01 25.46 6.37
C THR A 272 19.58 25.92 6.15
N LYS A 273 19.38 27.05 5.47
CA LYS A 273 18.04 27.59 5.15
C LYS A 273 17.20 26.60 4.33
N VAL A 274 17.79 25.94 3.33
CA VAL A 274 17.13 24.94 2.50
C VAL A 274 16.75 23.70 3.32
N ALA A 275 17.69 23.16 4.10
CA ALA A 275 17.44 21.97 4.92
C ALA A 275 16.37 22.25 5.98
N ALA A 276 16.46 23.41 6.66
CA ALA A 276 15.49 23.86 7.65
C ALA A 276 14.10 24.05 7.03
N LYS A 277 14.01 24.72 5.87
CA LYS A 277 12.73 24.88 5.16
C LYS A 277 12.10 23.54 4.81
N LYS A 278 12.86 22.59 4.24
CA LYS A 278 12.37 21.24 3.94
C LYS A 278 11.86 20.53 5.19
N LEU A 279 12.56 20.68 6.32
CA LEU A 279 12.16 20.11 7.60
C LEU A 279 10.85 20.71 8.10
N TYR A 280 10.69 22.03 8.03
CA TYR A 280 9.49 22.75 8.47
C TYR A 280 8.29 22.39 7.59
N ASP A 281 8.46 22.40 6.28
CA ASP A 281 7.41 22.04 5.32
C ASP A 281 6.94 20.58 5.52
N LYS A 282 7.88 19.67 5.81
CA LYS A 282 7.60 18.24 6.00
C LYS A 282 6.91 17.92 7.33
N THR A 283 7.28 18.64 8.39
CA THR A 283 6.78 18.38 9.74
C THR A 283 5.57 19.24 10.11
N GLY A 284 5.39 20.38 9.45
CA GLY A 284 4.43 21.41 9.83
C GLY A 284 4.79 22.14 11.12
N ILE A 285 6.02 21.97 11.64
CA ILE A 285 6.49 22.58 12.89
C ILE A 285 7.27 23.86 12.56
N PRO A 286 6.89 25.02 13.12
CA PRO A 286 7.61 26.26 12.87
C PRO A 286 8.96 26.29 13.61
N PRO A 287 9.93 27.08 13.12
CA PRO A 287 11.28 27.16 13.70
C PRO A 287 11.27 27.54 15.19
N THR A 288 10.33 28.41 15.59
CA THR A 288 10.23 28.93 16.95
C THR A 288 9.64 27.94 17.97
N SER A 289 9.21 26.75 17.54
CA SER A 289 8.64 25.73 18.42
C SER A 289 9.66 24.93 19.22
N ALA A 290 10.95 24.95 18.86
CA ALA A 290 11.99 24.20 19.57
C ALA A 290 12.41 24.94 20.85
N GLN A 291 12.24 24.32 22.02
CA GLN A 291 12.69 24.92 23.29
C GLN A 291 14.18 24.72 23.51
N VAL A 292 14.73 23.61 22.99
CA VAL A 292 16.14 23.23 23.14
C VAL A 292 16.75 22.95 21.78
N ILE A 293 17.96 23.48 21.56
CA ILE A 293 18.64 23.40 20.27
C ILE A 293 20.08 23.00 20.50
N GLU A 294 20.58 22.04 19.71
CA GLU A 294 22.02 21.76 19.58
C GLU A 294 22.40 22.06 18.13
N LEU A 295 23.20 23.10 17.93
CA LEU A 295 23.61 23.57 16.61
C LEU A 295 25.13 23.57 16.45
N HIS A 296 25.57 23.77 15.21
CA HIS A 296 26.98 23.65 14.81
C HIS A 296 27.80 24.92 15.09
N ASP A 297 28.17 25.16 16.34
CA ASP A 297 28.99 26.30 16.78
C ASP A 297 30.50 26.03 16.65
N CYS A 298 30.99 25.62 15.48
CA CYS A 298 32.44 25.45 15.26
C CYS A 298 33.22 26.75 15.56
N PHE A 299 32.60 27.89 15.29
CA PHE A 299 33.00 29.22 15.71
C PHE A 299 31.77 30.00 16.16
N SER A 300 31.95 30.99 17.05
CA SER A 300 30.87 31.88 17.50
C SER A 300 30.11 32.54 16.33
N THR A 301 30.82 32.90 15.26
CA THR A 301 30.20 33.40 14.03
C THR A 301 29.20 32.43 13.43
N ASN A 302 29.54 31.14 13.33
CA ASN A 302 28.66 30.18 12.67
C ASN A 302 27.36 29.99 13.45
N GLU A 303 27.42 30.04 14.78
CA GLU A 303 26.22 30.02 15.62
C GLU A 303 25.34 31.26 15.38
N LEU A 304 25.92 32.46 15.28
CA LEU A 304 25.17 33.68 14.97
C LEU A 304 24.42 33.58 13.63
N LEU A 305 25.14 33.19 12.57
CA LEU A 305 24.57 33.02 11.23
C LEU A 305 23.47 31.94 11.22
N THR A 306 23.68 30.87 11.99
CA THR A 306 22.74 29.76 12.08
C THR A 306 21.41 30.16 12.74
N TYR A 307 21.38 31.12 13.67
CA TYR A 307 20.12 31.61 14.24
C TYR A 307 19.17 32.15 13.17
N GLU A 308 19.73 32.90 12.23
CA GLU A 308 19.01 33.54 11.12
C GLU A 308 18.65 32.50 10.06
N ALA A 309 19.60 31.62 9.69
CA ALA A 309 19.37 30.57 8.69
C ALA A 309 18.30 29.56 9.12
N LEU A 310 18.23 29.22 10.42
CA LEU A 310 17.18 28.39 10.98
C LEU A 310 15.85 29.14 11.16
N GLY A 311 15.83 30.47 11.06
CA GLY A 311 14.63 31.28 11.24
C GLY A 311 14.21 31.47 12.70
N LEU A 312 15.16 31.42 13.65
CA LEU A 312 14.91 31.75 15.06
C LEU A 312 14.73 33.26 15.27
N CYS A 313 15.40 34.05 14.42
CA CYS A 313 15.23 35.48 14.28
C CYS A 313 15.29 35.88 12.79
N PRO A 314 14.81 37.08 12.42
CA PRO A 314 14.98 37.61 11.07
C PRO A 314 16.45 37.76 10.68
N GLU A 315 16.73 37.78 9.37
CA GLU A 315 18.07 38.01 8.84
C GLU A 315 18.64 39.37 9.31
N GLY A 316 19.91 39.38 9.71
CA GLY A 316 20.58 40.53 10.32
C GLY A 316 20.22 40.79 11.80
N LYS A 317 19.35 40.00 12.42
CA LYS A 317 18.90 40.18 13.82
C LYS A 317 19.55 39.21 14.81
N GLY A 318 20.56 38.45 14.41
CA GLY A 318 21.30 37.53 15.29
C GLY A 318 21.91 38.22 16.51
N GLY A 319 22.46 39.43 16.36
CA GLY A 319 22.99 40.21 17.48
C GLY A 319 21.94 40.60 18.53
N GLU A 320 20.73 40.96 18.10
CA GLU A 320 19.61 41.29 19.01
C GLU A 320 19.11 40.05 19.78
N LEU A 321 19.11 38.88 19.14
CA LEU A 321 18.78 37.62 19.81
C LEU A 321 19.80 37.29 20.92
N VAL A 322 21.08 37.57 20.68
CA VAL A 322 22.15 37.42 21.68
C VAL A 322 22.00 38.43 22.81
N ASP A 323 21.79 39.72 22.50
CA ASP A 323 21.68 40.78 23.52
C ASP A 323 20.45 40.60 24.42
N SER A 324 19.36 40.08 23.88
CA SER A 324 18.14 39.77 24.65
C SER A 324 18.25 38.51 25.50
N GLY A 325 19.35 37.75 25.41
CA GLY A 325 19.53 36.48 26.13
C GLY A 325 18.58 35.37 25.66
N ASN A 326 17.99 35.49 24.47
CA ASN A 326 17.00 34.54 23.95
C ASN A 326 17.61 33.21 23.43
N ASN A 327 18.92 33.02 23.62
CA ASN A 327 19.67 31.80 23.30
C ASN A 327 20.19 31.03 24.53
N THR A 328 19.80 31.42 25.75
CA THR A 328 20.25 30.77 27.00
C THR A 328 19.07 30.48 27.95
N TYR A 329 19.36 29.89 29.11
CA TYR A 329 18.37 29.60 30.15
C TYR A 329 17.63 30.87 30.58
N GLY A 330 16.29 30.79 30.62
CA GLY A 330 15.40 31.93 30.87
C GLY A 330 15.01 32.71 29.61
N GLY A 331 15.70 32.48 28.49
CA GLY A 331 15.35 33.02 27.17
C GLY A 331 14.33 32.15 26.42
N LYS A 332 14.01 32.56 25.19
CA LYS A 332 13.07 31.85 24.31
C LYS A 332 13.55 30.46 23.88
N HIS A 333 14.84 30.32 23.59
CA HIS A 333 15.48 29.08 23.16
C HIS A 333 16.70 28.82 24.03
N VAL A 334 16.85 27.61 24.58
CA VAL A 334 18.12 27.21 25.19
C VAL A 334 18.99 26.55 24.12
N ILE A 335 20.00 27.27 23.66
CA ILE A 335 20.87 26.84 22.57
C ILE A 335 22.19 26.34 23.13
N ASN A 336 22.57 25.13 22.71
CA ASN A 336 23.75 24.39 23.13
C ASN A 336 23.85 24.25 24.65
N PRO A 337 22.85 23.67 25.34
CA PRO A 337 22.89 23.46 26.79
C PRO A 337 24.09 22.61 27.24
N SER A 338 24.65 21.81 26.34
CA SER A 338 25.85 21.03 26.58
C SER A 338 27.17 21.83 26.60
N GLY A 339 27.13 23.10 26.20
CA GLY A 339 28.31 23.94 25.95
C GLY A 339 28.79 23.99 24.50
N GLY A 340 28.09 23.30 23.58
CA GLY A 340 28.37 23.38 22.15
C GLY A 340 29.76 22.87 21.76
N LEU A 341 30.12 22.97 20.50
CA LEU A 341 31.44 22.62 19.98
C LEU A 341 32.52 23.51 20.58
N ILE A 342 32.21 24.79 20.88
CA ILE A 342 33.17 25.74 21.47
C ILE A 342 33.78 25.21 22.76
N SER A 343 32.99 24.55 23.61
CA SER A 343 33.46 24.08 24.92
C SER A 343 33.53 22.56 25.03
N LYS A 344 32.54 21.80 24.51
CA LYS A 344 32.62 20.32 24.51
C LYS A 344 33.81 19.84 23.72
N GLY A 345 34.14 20.53 22.65
CA GLY A 345 35.08 20.08 21.65
C GLY A 345 34.40 19.39 20.48
N HIS A 346 35.21 19.12 19.44
CA HIS A 346 34.69 18.80 18.12
C HIS A 346 35.41 17.62 17.44
N PRO A 347 35.22 16.36 17.91
CA PRO A 347 35.56 15.18 17.13
C PRO A 347 34.58 15.09 15.95
N LEU A 348 35.10 15.18 14.72
CA LEU A 348 34.28 15.44 13.52
C LEU A 348 33.20 14.35 13.33
N GLY A 349 33.59 13.08 13.33
CA GLY A 349 32.69 11.94 13.22
C GLY A 349 31.70 11.78 14.37
N ALA A 350 32.05 12.21 15.59
CA ALA A 350 31.21 12.03 16.77
C ALA A 350 30.17 13.15 16.99
N THR A 351 30.43 14.36 16.46
CA THR A 351 29.71 15.58 16.85
C THR A 351 28.20 15.50 16.63
N GLY A 352 27.76 15.06 15.45
CA GLY A 352 26.32 14.94 15.17
C GLY A 352 25.59 13.94 16.08
N LEU A 353 26.26 12.87 16.49
CA LEU A 353 25.68 11.89 17.42
C LEU A 353 25.74 12.38 18.88
N ALA A 354 26.73 13.20 19.24
CA ALA A 354 26.78 13.86 20.54
C ALA A 354 25.68 14.92 20.70
N GLN A 355 25.36 15.67 19.63
CA GLN A 355 24.18 16.55 19.61
C GLN A 355 22.89 15.75 19.82
N CYS A 356 22.70 14.65 19.06
CA CYS A 356 21.57 13.73 19.25
C CYS A 356 21.46 13.21 20.68
N THR A 357 22.60 12.87 21.30
CA THR A 357 22.70 12.39 22.69
C THR A 357 22.18 13.43 23.69
N GLU A 358 22.64 14.67 23.59
CA GLU A 358 22.17 15.75 24.47
C GLU A 358 20.67 16.01 24.26
N LEU A 359 20.19 16.13 23.02
CA LEU A 359 18.78 16.42 22.76
C LEU A 359 17.85 15.30 23.23
N CYS A 360 18.24 14.04 23.05
CA CYS A 360 17.47 12.91 23.58
C CYS A 360 17.43 12.95 25.11
N SER A 361 18.55 13.24 25.76
CA SER A 361 18.64 13.34 27.24
C SER A 361 17.80 14.50 27.78
N GLN A 362 17.79 15.65 27.08
CA GLN A 362 16.97 16.81 27.42
C GLN A 362 15.48 16.48 27.35
N LEU A 363 15.03 15.84 26.26
CA LEU A 363 13.64 15.44 26.08
C LEU A 363 13.19 14.34 27.05
N ARG A 364 14.14 13.54 27.56
CA ARG A 364 13.88 12.51 28.57
C ARG A 364 13.84 13.07 30.00
N GLY A 365 14.41 14.25 30.23
CA GLY A 365 14.49 14.86 31.57
C GLY A 365 15.75 14.47 32.35
N GLU A 366 16.83 14.10 31.66
CA GLU A 366 17.99 13.40 32.24
C GLU A 366 19.28 14.25 32.24
N CYS A 367 19.17 15.55 31.99
CA CYS A 367 20.33 16.43 31.85
C CYS A 367 20.80 17.10 33.15
N GLY A 368 20.23 16.75 34.31
CA GLY A 368 20.62 17.30 35.63
C GLY A 368 20.62 18.83 35.64
N LYS A 369 21.74 19.46 36.00
CA LYS A 369 21.88 20.93 36.01
C LYS A 369 21.74 21.58 34.62
N ARG A 370 21.89 20.82 33.54
CA ARG A 370 21.68 21.31 32.17
C ARG A 370 20.24 21.21 31.71
N GLN A 371 19.36 20.58 32.49
CA GLN A 371 17.99 20.30 32.06
C GLN A 371 17.25 21.58 31.70
N VAL A 372 16.70 21.61 30.48
CA VAL A 372 15.81 22.68 30.02
C VAL A 372 14.40 22.36 30.52
N PRO A 373 13.81 23.21 31.40
CA PRO A 373 12.48 22.95 31.92
C PRO A 373 11.42 22.98 30.80
N GLY A 374 10.55 21.97 30.75
CA GLY A 374 9.43 21.94 29.80
C GLY A 374 9.85 21.74 28.33
N ALA A 375 11.03 21.20 28.04
CA ALA A 375 11.44 20.88 26.68
C ALA A 375 10.54 19.80 26.06
N VAL A 376 9.86 20.13 24.95
CA VAL A 376 8.96 19.20 24.23
C VAL A 376 9.47 18.92 22.83
N ILE A 377 9.96 19.95 22.14
CA ILE A 377 10.56 19.85 20.81
C ILE A 377 12.02 20.25 20.89
N ALA A 378 12.87 19.41 20.34
CA ALA A 378 14.29 19.67 20.20
C ALA A 378 14.69 19.79 18.72
N LEU A 379 15.61 20.70 18.41
CA LEU A 379 16.17 20.90 17.07
C LEU A 379 17.67 20.60 17.05
N GLN A 380 18.10 19.80 16.09
CA GLN A 380 19.52 19.58 15.79
C GLN A 380 19.92 20.31 14.51
N HIS A 381 21.14 20.87 14.49
CA HIS A 381 21.80 21.39 13.30
C HIS A 381 23.29 20.99 13.30
N ASN A 382 23.73 20.28 12.25
CA ASN A 382 25.12 19.88 12.07
C ASN A 382 25.56 20.17 10.64
N LEU A 383 26.61 20.98 10.49
CA LEU A 383 27.13 21.42 9.21
C LEU A 383 28.57 20.96 9.03
N GLY A 384 28.99 20.67 7.81
CA GLY A 384 30.37 20.39 7.43
C GLY A 384 30.65 20.95 6.05
N LEU A 385 31.79 21.64 5.89
CA LEU A 385 32.18 22.25 4.62
C LEU A 385 32.68 21.20 3.61
N GLY A 386 32.53 21.50 2.33
CA GLY A 386 32.73 20.56 1.21
C GLY A 386 31.50 20.45 0.30
N GLY A 387 30.26 20.35 0.80
CA GLY A 387 29.83 20.04 2.15
C GLY A 387 28.37 19.62 2.27
N ALA A 388 27.95 19.31 3.50
CA ALA A 388 26.58 18.93 3.82
C ALA A 388 26.14 19.53 5.16
N VAL A 389 24.84 19.82 5.26
CA VAL A 389 24.16 20.16 6.51
C VAL A 389 23.04 19.17 6.76
N VAL A 390 22.85 18.78 8.01
CA VAL A 390 21.73 17.96 8.48
C VAL A 390 20.99 18.70 9.59
N VAL A 391 19.67 18.79 9.45
CA VAL A 391 18.77 19.33 10.48
C VAL A 391 17.71 18.31 10.85
N ALA A 392 17.30 18.28 12.12
CA ALA A 392 16.30 17.34 12.60
C ALA A 392 15.45 17.90 13.74
N PHE A 393 14.19 17.47 13.79
CA PHE A 393 13.31 17.67 14.94
C PHE A 393 13.10 16.37 15.71
N TYR A 394 13.11 16.48 17.03
CA TYR A 394 12.89 15.38 17.95
C TYR A 394 11.79 15.71 18.96
N LYS A 395 11.07 14.67 19.40
CA LYS A 395 10.09 14.75 20.48
C LYS A 395 10.08 13.44 21.26
N LYS A 396 9.86 13.49 22.57
CA LYS A 396 9.62 12.27 23.37
C LYS A 396 8.43 11.50 22.77
N ALA A 397 8.66 10.25 22.37
CA ALA A 397 7.69 9.49 21.58
C ALA A 397 6.42 9.14 22.37
N PHE A 398 6.58 8.94 23.68
CA PHE A 398 5.54 8.52 24.61
C PHE A 398 5.70 9.29 25.94
N PRO A 399 5.17 10.53 26.04
CA PRO A 399 5.30 11.36 27.24
C PRO A 399 4.47 10.80 28.41
N GLN A 400 4.96 10.98 29.66
CA GLN A 400 4.34 10.46 30.89
C GLN A 400 2.92 10.97 31.16
N ASN A 401 2.44 12.03 30.49
CA ASN A 401 1.04 12.43 30.55
C ASN A 401 0.10 11.52 29.71
N GLU A 402 0.65 10.59 28.93
CA GLU A 402 -0.10 9.43 28.40
C GLU A 402 -0.21 8.27 29.43
N ASP A 403 0.47 8.37 30.58
CA ASP A 403 0.23 7.50 31.74
C ASP A 403 -0.97 7.95 32.61
N ILE A 404 -1.67 9.04 32.27
CA ILE A 404 -3.01 9.28 32.82
C ILE A 404 -3.98 8.36 32.10
N ASP A 405 -4.17 7.18 32.70
CA ASP A 405 -5.03 6.03 32.36
C ASP A 405 -4.36 4.81 31.68
N ARG A 406 -3.24 4.33 32.21
CA ARG A 406 -3.38 2.95 32.71
C ARG A 406 -4.08 3.07 34.05
N THR A 407 -5.41 3.26 34.04
CA THR A 407 -6.20 2.50 35.01
C THR A 407 -5.70 1.10 34.77
N ASP A 408 -5.01 0.56 35.75
CA ASP A 408 -4.70 -0.85 35.81
C ASP A 408 -6.05 -1.54 35.54
N ILE A 409 -6.29 -1.91 34.28
CA ILE A 409 -7.54 -2.55 33.89
C ILE A 409 -7.54 -3.96 34.48
N GLY A 410 -6.47 -4.32 35.23
CA GLY A 410 -6.34 -5.45 36.12
C GLY A 410 -6.57 -6.79 35.42
N GLY A 411 -6.16 -7.86 36.09
CA GLY A 411 -6.32 -9.20 35.51
C GLY A 411 -5.41 -9.45 34.30
N SER A 412 -4.15 -9.02 34.36
CA SER A 412 -3.09 -9.39 33.39
C SER A 412 -2.98 -10.91 33.15
N ASP A 413 -3.47 -11.71 34.11
CA ASP A 413 -3.56 -13.16 34.03
C ASP A 413 -4.59 -13.65 32.98
N PHE A 414 -5.53 -12.80 32.57
CA PHE A 414 -6.61 -13.13 31.62
C PHE A 414 -6.24 -12.67 30.21
N LYS A 415 -6.44 -13.54 29.20
CA LYS A 415 -6.23 -13.19 27.79
C LYS A 415 -7.16 -12.05 27.36
N SER A 416 -8.35 -11.99 27.95
CA SER A 416 -9.37 -10.95 27.72
C SER A 416 -8.95 -9.54 28.14
N ALA A 417 -7.95 -9.39 29.03
CA ALA A 417 -7.47 -8.08 29.46
C ALA A 417 -6.98 -7.24 28.27
N THR A 418 -6.32 -7.88 27.30
CA THR A 418 -5.87 -7.24 26.06
C THR A 418 -7.01 -6.62 25.25
N VAL A 419 -8.20 -7.24 25.26
CA VAL A 419 -9.39 -6.73 24.56
C VAL A 419 -9.94 -5.50 25.27
N PHE A 420 -9.97 -5.50 26.61
CA PHE A 420 -10.40 -4.34 27.40
C PHE A 420 -9.42 -3.16 27.31
N GLU A 421 -8.12 -3.42 27.17
CA GLU A 421 -7.11 -2.38 26.90
C GLU A 421 -7.37 -1.66 25.58
N HIS A 422 -7.65 -2.41 24.51
CA HIS A 422 -8.01 -1.83 23.21
C HIS A 422 -9.31 -1.04 23.27
N MET A 423 -10.30 -1.52 24.03
CA MET A 423 -11.55 -0.80 24.26
C MET A 423 -11.31 0.53 25.01
N ALA A 424 -10.44 0.53 26.03
CA ALA A 424 -10.08 1.73 26.78
C ALA A 424 -9.33 2.75 25.89
N GLU A 425 -8.42 2.29 25.03
CA GLU A 425 -7.71 3.16 24.08
C GLU A 425 -8.68 3.83 23.09
N ARG A 426 -9.70 3.09 22.63
CA ARG A 426 -10.75 3.65 21.77
C ARG A 426 -11.61 4.68 22.49
N LEU A 427 -11.98 4.44 23.75
CA LEU A 427 -12.72 5.43 24.54
C LEU A 427 -11.91 6.71 24.79
N ARG A 428 -10.58 6.63 24.87
CA ARG A 428 -9.74 7.84 24.90
C ARG A 428 -9.79 8.66 23.63
N LYS A 429 -9.82 8.01 22.46
CA LYS A 429 -9.81 8.69 21.15
C LYS A 429 -11.19 9.16 20.71
N GLU A 430 -12.24 8.37 20.98
CA GLU A 430 -13.59 8.54 20.41
C GLU A 430 -14.72 8.50 21.47
N GLY A 431 -14.37 8.54 22.76
CA GLY A 431 -15.28 8.23 23.86
C GLY A 431 -16.56 9.04 23.93
N ALA A 432 -16.47 10.36 23.73
CA ALA A 432 -17.64 11.25 23.75
C ALA A 432 -18.71 10.87 22.71
N GLU A 433 -18.29 10.41 21.53
CA GLU A 433 -19.21 9.97 20.46
C GLU A 433 -19.78 8.58 20.71
N VAL A 434 -18.99 7.69 21.32
CA VAL A 434 -19.43 6.34 21.72
C VAL A 434 -20.47 6.42 22.84
N VAL A 435 -20.23 7.25 23.86
CA VAL A 435 -21.16 7.48 24.99
C VAL A 435 -22.49 8.05 24.50
N LYS A 436 -22.47 9.03 23.59
CA LYS A 436 -23.70 9.60 22.98
C LYS A 436 -24.58 8.55 22.32
N LYS A 437 -24.00 7.52 21.71
CA LYS A 437 -24.72 6.47 20.98
C LYS A 437 -25.26 5.36 21.89
N ILE A 438 -24.49 4.96 22.90
CA ILE A 438 -24.77 3.74 23.67
C ILE A 438 -25.55 4.05 24.95
N LYS A 439 -25.16 5.08 25.72
CA LYS A 439 -25.83 5.57 26.94
C LYS A 439 -26.15 4.46 27.97
N ALA A 440 -25.21 3.56 28.26
CA ALA A 440 -25.41 2.44 29.19
C ALA A 440 -24.12 2.00 29.89
N ILE A 441 -24.24 1.36 31.05
CA ILE A 441 -23.12 0.77 31.81
C ILE A 441 -23.20 -0.77 31.72
N PHE A 442 -22.11 -1.39 31.27
CA PHE A 442 -21.99 -2.85 31.13
C PHE A 442 -21.03 -3.44 32.17
N SER A 443 -21.33 -4.63 32.67
CA SER A 443 -20.40 -5.44 33.47
C SER A 443 -20.08 -6.73 32.73
N PHE A 444 -18.81 -7.07 32.61
CA PHE A 444 -18.31 -8.30 32.02
C PHE A 444 -17.72 -9.17 33.12
N GLU A 445 -18.27 -10.37 33.29
CA GLU A 445 -17.78 -11.38 34.22
C GLU A 445 -17.13 -12.50 33.42
N ILE A 446 -15.80 -12.56 33.47
CA ILE A 446 -15.00 -13.45 32.63
C ILE A 446 -14.33 -14.49 33.51
N THR A 447 -14.57 -15.77 33.25
CA THR A 447 -13.99 -16.89 34.01
C THR A 447 -12.83 -17.53 33.23
N ASP A 448 -11.68 -17.71 33.88
CA ASP A 448 -10.52 -18.42 33.35
C ASP A 448 -10.75 -19.94 33.40
N ASP A 449 -10.46 -20.63 32.29
CA ASP A 449 -10.62 -22.06 32.12
C ASP A 449 -9.60 -22.90 32.90
N SER A 450 -8.44 -22.33 33.25
CA SER A 450 -7.33 -23.06 33.89
C SER A 450 -7.41 -23.07 35.42
N ASN A 451 -7.84 -21.97 36.03
CA ASN A 451 -7.84 -21.77 37.50
C ASN A 451 -9.22 -21.47 38.11
N GLY A 452 -10.28 -21.35 37.31
CA GLY A 452 -11.64 -21.03 37.79
C GLY A 452 -11.82 -19.61 38.35
N LYS A 453 -10.77 -18.78 38.30
CA LYS A 453 -10.77 -17.38 38.73
C LYS A 453 -11.69 -16.57 37.82
N THR A 454 -12.59 -15.76 38.40
CA THR A 454 -13.50 -14.89 37.64
C THR A 454 -13.07 -13.43 37.80
N GLY A 455 -12.65 -12.81 36.70
CA GLY A 455 -12.38 -11.38 36.62
C GLY A 455 -13.64 -10.60 36.25
N ARG A 456 -13.80 -9.38 36.79
CA ARG A 456 -14.95 -8.52 36.52
C ARG A 456 -14.52 -7.14 36.01
N TRP A 457 -15.04 -6.76 34.84
CA TRP A 457 -14.79 -5.46 34.20
C TRP A 457 -16.08 -4.67 34.06
N THR A 458 -16.11 -3.43 34.53
CA THR A 458 -17.21 -2.49 34.30
C THR A 458 -16.83 -1.50 33.20
N VAL A 459 -17.65 -1.41 32.16
CA VAL A 459 -17.52 -0.48 31.04
C VAL A 459 -18.65 0.54 31.13
N ASP A 460 -18.35 1.75 31.57
CA ASP A 460 -19.28 2.88 31.62
C ASP A 460 -19.28 3.57 30.25
N LEU A 461 -20.39 3.43 29.50
CA LEU A 461 -20.64 4.12 28.24
C LEU A 461 -21.85 5.05 28.37
N LYS A 462 -22.12 5.55 29.58
CA LYS A 462 -23.25 6.40 29.92
C LYS A 462 -22.83 7.79 30.37
N ASN A 463 -21.68 7.90 31.04
CA ASN A 463 -21.19 9.14 31.64
C ASN A 463 -19.88 9.63 31.01
N GLY A 464 -19.70 10.96 30.92
CA GLY A 464 -18.47 11.59 30.42
C GLY A 464 -18.05 11.13 29.02
N SER A 465 -16.76 10.83 28.85
CA SER A 465 -16.19 10.20 27.64
C SER A 465 -16.17 8.67 27.70
N GLY A 466 -16.79 8.08 28.73
CA GLY A 466 -16.79 6.64 28.97
C GLY A 466 -15.51 6.14 29.65
N SER A 467 -15.61 5.07 30.42
CA SER A 467 -14.48 4.52 31.20
C SER A 467 -14.58 3.01 31.36
N ILE A 468 -13.44 2.35 31.63
CA ILE A 468 -13.38 0.92 31.96
C ILE A 468 -12.66 0.75 33.29
N LYS A 469 -13.23 -0.07 34.18
CA LYS A 469 -12.67 -0.36 35.51
C LYS A 469 -12.69 -1.85 35.79
N TYR A 470 -11.72 -2.36 36.54
CA TYR A 470 -11.64 -3.75 36.98
C TYR A 470 -11.80 -3.88 38.48
N GLY A 471 -12.56 -4.90 38.92
CA GLY A 471 -12.89 -5.13 40.33
C GLY A 471 -14.38 -5.09 40.64
N ALA A 472 -14.73 -5.04 41.94
CA ALA A 472 -16.13 -5.07 42.39
C ALA A 472 -16.89 -3.77 42.05
N ASN A 473 -18.13 -3.91 41.59
CA ASN A 473 -18.94 -2.79 41.10
C ASN A 473 -19.34 -1.85 42.26
N ALA A 474 -18.99 -0.57 42.17
CA ALA A 474 -19.43 0.46 43.13
C ALA A 474 -20.79 1.12 42.75
N GLY A 475 -21.53 0.59 41.76
CA GLY A 475 -22.76 1.23 41.25
C GLY A 475 -23.71 0.33 40.45
N LYS A 476 -24.86 0.89 40.06
CA LYS A 476 -25.96 0.20 39.35
C LYS A 476 -25.60 -0.02 37.86
N VAL A 477 -25.46 -1.28 37.44
CA VAL A 477 -25.12 -1.68 36.07
C VAL A 477 -26.39 -1.96 35.26
N ASP A 478 -26.42 -1.56 33.98
CA ASP A 478 -27.60 -1.71 33.10
C ASP A 478 -27.67 -3.12 32.45
N CYS A 479 -26.52 -3.77 32.23
CA CYS A 479 -26.42 -5.11 31.63
C CYS A 479 -25.13 -5.84 32.07
N THR A 480 -25.25 -7.13 32.42
CA THR A 480 -24.11 -8.01 32.76
C THR A 480 -23.97 -9.13 31.74
N LEU A 481 -22.74 -9.35 31.26
CA LEU A 481 -22.34 -10.38 30.32
C LEU A 481 -21.37 -11.35 31.01
N THR A 482 -21.72 -12.62 31.06
CA THR A 482 -20.89 -13.67 31.69
C THR A 482 -20.43 -14.66 30.63
N MET A 483 -19.11 -14.90 30.54
CA MET A 483 -18.53 -15.88 29.59
C MET A 483 -17.11 -16.32 29.99
N LYS A 484 -16.54 -17.26 29.25
CA LYS A 484 -15.16 -17.74 29.45
C LYS A 484 -14.13 -16.80 28.83
N ASP A 485 -12.93 -16.76 29.41
CA ASP A 485 -11.80 -15.93 28.95
C ASP A 485 -11.44 -16.19 27.49
N GLU A 486 -11.37 -17.47 27.10
CA GLU A 486 -11.03 -17.84 25.73
C GLU A 486 -12.14 -17.44 24.73
N ASP A 487 -13.41 -17.56 25.13
CA ASP A 487 -14.55 -17.20 24.27
C ASP A 487 -14.64 -15.67 24.12
N PHE A 488 -14.39 -14.88 25.17
CA PHE A 488 -14.35 -13.41 25.07
C PHE A 488 -13.17 -12.91 24.26
N TYR A 489 -11.98 -13.51 24.44
CA TYR A 489 -10.81 -13.21 23.61
C TYR A 489 -11.06 -13.50 22.12
N LYS A 490 -11.68 -14.66 21.81
CA LYS A 490 -12.08 -14.99 20.44
C LYS A 490 -13.18 -14.05 19.91
N LEU A 491 -14.09 -13.57 20.75
CA LEU A 491 -15.09 -12.56 20.37
C LEU A 491 -14.44 -11.20 20.09
N GLY A 492 -13.48 -10.77 20.90
CA GLY A 492 -12.76 -9.51 20.74
C GLY A 492 -11.82 -9.48 19.53
N THR A 493 -11.19 -10.61 19.21
CA THR A 493 -10.33 -10.76 18.02
C THR A 493 -11.10 -11.08 16.73
N GLY A 494 -12.41 -11.30 16.81
CA GLY A 494 -13.26 -11.64 15.65
C GLY A 494 -13.20 -13.11 15.21
N SER A 495 -12.49 -13.96 15.95
CA SER A 495 -12.37 -15.41 15.70
C SER A 495 -13.64 -16.19 16.07
N LEU A 496 -14.50 -15.63 16.92
CA LEU A 496 -15.79 -16.20 17.31
C LEU A 496 -16.92 -15.22 17.01
N ASN A 497 -18.01 -15.71 16.39
CA ASN A 497 -19.16 -14.87 16.06
C ASN A 497 -20.07 -14.64 17.30
N PRO A 498 -20.43 -13.40 17.66
CA PRO A 498 -21.25 -13.09 18.83
C PRO A 498 -22.65 -13.74 18.85
N GLN A 499 -23.31 -13.88 17.69
CA GLN A 499 -24.62 -14.53 17.61
C GLN A 499 -24.49 -16.03 17.89
N THR A 500 -23.51 -16.68 17.27
CA THR A 500 -23.22 -18.09 17.48
C THR A 500 -22.86 -18.38 18.93
N ALA A 501 -22.04 -17.53 19.56
CA ALA A 501 -21.66 -17.67 20.96
C ALA A 501 -22.86 -17.55 21.93
N PHE A 502 -23.80 -16.64 21.65
CA PHE A 502 -25.02 -16.50 22.46
C PHE A 502 -25.95 -17.72 22.32
N PHE A 503 -26.21 -18.19 21.08
CA PHE A 503 -27.06 -19.37 20.86
C PHE A 503 -26.46 -20.68 21.37
N GLN A 504 -25.13 -20.78 21.43
CA GLN A 504 -24.43 -21.93 22.02
C GLN A 504 -24.34 -21.86 23.56
N GLY A 505 -24.95 -20.84 24.20
CA GLY A 505 -24.91 -20.67 25.65
C GLY A 505 -23.55 -20.25 26.21
N LYS A 506 -22.59 -19.89 25.35
CA LYS A 506 -21.23 -19.45 25.72
C LYS A 506 -21.21 -18.04 26.30
N VAL A 507 -22.23 -17.24 26.01
CA VAL A 507 -22.44 -15.90 26.56
C VAL A 507 -23.78 -15.85 27.26
N LYS A 508 -23.76 -15.66 28.58
CA LYS A 508 -24.98 -15.44 29.39
C LYS A 508 -25.18 -13.94 29.62
N VAL A 509 -26.43 -13.47 29.50
CA VAL A 509 -26.78 -12.06 29.66
C VAL A 509 -27.83 -11.88 30.74
N SER A 510 -27.55 -11.01 31.71
CA SER A 510 -28.46 -10.59 32.78
C SER A 510 -28.68 -9.07 32.75
N GLY A 511 -29.86 -8.56 33.12
CA GLY A 511 -30.23 -7.14 33.02
C GLY A 511 -31.02 -6.77 31.76
N ASN A 512 -30.89 -5.52 31.27
CA ASN A 512 -31.70 -5.01 30.17
C ASN A 512 -31.27 -5.60 28.80
N ARG A 513 -31.90 -6.72 28.43
CA ARG A 513 -31.63 -7.50 27.21
C ARG A 513 -31.84 -6.74 25.89
N ARG A 514 -32.42 -5.53 25.88
CA ARG A 514 -32.51 -4.70 24.67
C ARG A 514 -31.17 -4.04 24.29
N LEU A 515 -30.25 -3.89 25.24
CA LEU A 515 -28.93 -3.27 25.04
C LEU A 515 -27.93 -4.20 24.34
N THR A 516 -28.20 -5.52 24.29
CA THR A 516 -27.37 -6.52 23.60
C THR A 516 -27.78 -6.76 22.14
N LYS A 517 -28.68 -5.94 21.58
CA LYS A 517 -28.99 -6.01 20.14
C LYS A 517 -27.71 -5.78 19.32
N VAL A 518 -27.48 -6.70 18.38
CA VAL A 518 -26.25 -6.95 17.60
C VAL A 518 -25.60 -5.70 16.99
N THR A 519 -26.39 -4.66 16.71
CA THR A 519 -25.89 -3.37 16.20
C THR A 519 -25.02 -2.61 17.21
N ARG A 520 -25.40 -2.55 18.49
CA ARG A 520 -24.63 -1.78 19.50
C ARG A 520 -23.39 -2.50 20.01
N PHE A 521 -23.41 -3.84 20.05
CA PHE A 521 -22.26 -4.64 20.49
C PHE A 521 -21.10 -4.54 19.48
N ARG A 522 -21.42 -4.45 18.18
CA ARG A 522 -20.45 -4.30 17.09
C ARG A 522 -19.80 -2.91 17.08
N ASP A 523 -20.56 -1.87 17.46
CA ASP A 523 -20.05 -0.50 17.59
C ASP A 523 -19.01 -0.36 18.71
N ILE A 524 -19.03 -1.24 19.72
CA ILE A 524 -18.02 -1.30 20.79
C ILE A 524 -16.71 -1.93 20.29
N GLN A 525 -16.76 -2.85 19.31
CA GLN A 525 -15.64 -3.72 18.90
C GLN A 525 -14.85 -3.30 17.64
N SER A 526 -15.30 -2.33 16.84
CA SER A 526 -14.66 -2.03 15.54
C SER A 526 -13.34 -1.23 15.63
N LEU A 527 -12.23 -1.80 15.17
CA LEU A 527 -10.95 -1.13 14.83
C LEU A 527 -11.09 -0.21 13.57
N PRO A 528 -10.24 0.82 13.40
CA PRO A 528 -10.49 1.93 12.48
C PRO A 528 -10.11 1.58 11.03
N CYS A 529 -11.11 1.25 10.21
CA CYS A 529 -10.99 1.33 8.74
C CYS A 529 -12.19 2.07 8.08
N SER A 530 -13.23 2.40 8.84
CA SER A 530 -14.52 2.77 8.24
C SER A 530 -14.72 4.28 7.97
N GLU A 531 -13.95 5.19 8.56
CA GLU A 531 -14.33 6.62 8.52
C GLU A 531 -13.76 7.39 7.33
N ARG A 532 -12.61 7.00 6.76
CA ARG A 532 -12.10 7.58 5.50
C ARG A 532 -12.93 7.19 4.28
N LEU A 533 -13.82 6.21 4.40
CA LEU A 533 -14.76 5.81 3.35
C LEU A 533 -15.96 6.76 3.25
N LYS A 534 -16.42 7.37 4.35
CA LYS A 534 -17.63 8.23 4.33
C LYS A 534 -17.46 9.51 3.53
N ALA A 535 -16.29 10.16 3.59
CA ALA A 535 -16.01 11.34 2.76
C ALA A 535 -15.86 11.03 1.26
N ARG A 536 -15.45 9.80 0.91
CA ARG A 536 -15.39 9.31 -0.49
C ARG A 536 -16.73 8.84 -1.04
N THR A 537 -17.68 8.48 -0.18
CA THR A 537 -18.98 7.92 -0.59
C THR A 537 -19.87 8.97 -1.29
N THR A 538 -19.74 10.25 -0.92
CA THR A 538 -20.51 11.35 -1.54
C THR A 538 -20.04 11.64 -2.97
N THR A 539 -18.73 11.54 -3.26
CA THR A 539 -18.15 11.73 -4.60
C THR A 539 -18.39 10.54 -5.55
N ILE A 540 -18.65 9.34 -5.00
CA ILE A 540 -18.92 8.13 -5.80
C ILE A 540 -20.39 8.05 -6.24
N ARG A 541 -21.35 8.53 -5.44
CA ARG A 541 -22.77 8.59 -5.85
C ARG A 541 -22.97 9.43 -7.12
N SER A 542 -22.26 10.56 -7.25
CA SER A 542 -22.27 11.39 -8.46
C SER A 542 -21.62 10.70 -9.66
N ALA A 543 -20.57 9.89 -9.47
CA ALA A 543 -19.84 9.21 -10.54
C ALA A 543 -20.68 8.13 -11.24
N VAL A 544 -21.60 7.46 -10.54
CA VAL A 544 -22.41 6.41 -11.18
C VAL A 544 -23.65 6.97 -11.89
N HIS A 545 -24.26 8.04 -11.37
CA HIS A 545 -25.30 8.76 -12.14
C HIS A 545 -24.74 9.37 -13.43
N PHE A 546 -23.47 9.80 -13.40
CA PHE A 546 -22.75 10.22 -14.60
C PHE A 546 -22.56 9.08 -15.62
N MET A 547 -22.28 7.86 -15.14
CA MET A 547 -22.13 6.67 -15.99
C MET A 547 -23.45 6.28 -16.68
N ASP A 548 -24.57 6.34 -15.94
CA ASP A 548 -25.91 6.11 -16.48
C ASP A 548 -26.21 7.12 -17.62
N ALA A 549 -25.87 8.40 -17.43
CA ALA A 549 -26.03 9.43 -18.46
C ALA A 549 -25.16 9.19 -19.71
N CYS A 550 -23.91 8.74 -19.54
CA CYS A 550 -23.02 8.38 -20.65
C CYS A 550 -23.54 7.21 -21.49
N VAL A 551 -24.25 6.25 -20.89
CA VAL A 551 -24.86 5.12 -21.61
C VAL A 551 -25.99 5.60 -22.52
N PHE A 552 -26.90 6.43 -21.98
CA PHE A 552 -27.97 7.03 -22.79
C PHE A 552 -27.41 7.90 -23.91
N LEU A 553 -26.37 8.69 -23.61
CA LEU A 553 -25.68 9.50 -24.61
C LEU A 553 -25.05 8.64 -25.71
N GLY A 554 -24.39 7.53 -25.35
CA GLY A 554 -23.81 6.59 -26.31
C GLY A 554 -24.87 5.97 -27.23
N PHE A 555 -26.00 5.55 -26.67
CA PHE A 555 -27.12 5.03 -27.45
C PHE A 555 -27.69 6.08 -28.41
N LEU A 556 -27.91 7.31 -27.93
CA LEU A 556 -28.43 8.43 -28.73
C LEU A 556 -27.47 8.75 -29.89
N ILE A 557 -26.18 8.90 -29.61
CA ILE A 557 -25.14 9.15 -30.64
C ILE A 557 -25.13 8.01 -31.66
N GLY A 558 -25.14 6.76 -31.20
CA GLY A 558 -25.14 5.59 -32.08
C GLY A 558 -26.36 5.53 -32.98
N ALA A 559 -27.55 5.85 -32.46
CA ALA A 559 -28.79 5.86 -33.23
C ALA A 559 -28.82 7.01 -34.26
N LEU A 560 -28.40 8.22 -33.86
CA LEU A 560 -28.36 9.39 -34.75
C LEU A 560 -27.36 9.24 -35.90
N VAL A 561 -26.25 8.54 -35.64
CA VAL A 561 -25.15 8.36 -36.60
C VAL A 561 -25.30 7.05 -37.39
N ASN A 562 -26.27 6.18 -37.07
CA ASN A 562 -26.48 4.90 -37.75
C ASN A 562 -26.78 5.09 -39.25
N ASP A 563 -27.89 5.75 -39.61
CA ASP A 563 -28.28 5.90 -41.03
C ASP A 563 -27.16 6.58 -41.87
N PRO A 564 -26.56 7.71 -41.44
CA PRO A 564 -25.47 8.34 -42.20
C PRO A 564 -24.20 7.49 -42.33
N VAL A 565 -23.93 6.60 -41.36
CA VAL A 565 -22.78 5.69 -41.41
C VAL A 565 -23.03 4.56 -42.37
N GLN A 566 -24.22 3.97 -42.35
CA GLN A 566 -24.61 2.89 -43.24
C GLN A 566 -24.63 3.35 -44.71
N ASP A 567 -25.02 4.59 -44.96
CA ASP A 567 -25.02 5.21 -46.30
C ASP A 567 -23.63 5.68 -46.78
N SER A 568 -22.60 5.57 -45.94
CA SER A 568 -21.24 6.04 -46.28
C SER A 568 -20.47 5.07 -47.18
N SER A 569 -19.44 5.56 -47.88
CA SER A 569 -18.58 4.72 -48.73
C SER A 569 -17.71 3.70 -47.97
N ASN A 570 -17.55 3.86 -46.66
CA ASN A 570 -16.77 2.93 -45.83
C ASN A 570 -17.31 2.88 -44.37
N PRO A 571 -18.47 2.25 -44.14
CA PRO A 571 -19.13 2.20 -42.83
C PRO A 571 -18.23 1.59 -41.76
N LYS A 572 -17.49 0.52 -42.11
CA LYS A 572 -16.58 -0.19 -41.21
C LYS A 572 -15.50 0.73 -40.62
N LYS A 573 -14.95 1.65 -41.42
CA LYS A 573 -13.92 2.58 -40.97
C LYS A 573 -14.47 3.64 -40.02
N ILE A 574 -15.69 4.13 -40.26
CA ILE A 574 -16.33 5.13 -39.38
C ILE A 574 -16.75 4.48 -38.05
N ILE A 575 -17.34 3.29 -38.10
CA ILE A 575 -17.67 2.49 -36.91
C ILE A 575 -16.42 2.23 -36.07
N MET A 576 -15.28 1.92 -36.69
CA MET A 576 -14.00 1.76 -36.00
C MET A 576 -13.61 3.03 -35.23
N TYR A 577 -13.70 4.22 -35.84
CA TYR A 577 -13.39 5.48 -35.15
C TYR A 577 -14.33 5.79 -33.99
N ILE A 578 -15.63 5.57 -34.16
CA ILE A 578 -16.62 5.76 -33.10
C ILE A 578 -16.35 4.78 -31.93
N SER A 579 -15.93 3.55 -32.25
CA SER A 579 -15.68 2.48 -31.27
C SER A 579 -14.29 2.53 -30.62
N PHE A 580 -13.36 3.33 -31.14
CA PHE A 580 -11.94 3.27 -30.75
C PHE A 580 -11.67 3.59 -29.28
N PRO A 581 -12.23 4.66 -28.67
CA PRO A 581 -12.12 4.87 -27.22
C PRO A 581 -12.65 3.68 -26.40
N GLY A 582 -13.73 3.07 -26.90
CA GLY A 582 -14.27 1.84 -26.35
C GLY A 582 -13.32 0.65 -26.43
N GLU A 583 -12.65 0.48 -27.58
CA GLU A 583 -11.64 -0.57 -27.77
C GLU A 583 -10.47 -0.40 -26.80
N ILE A 584 -10.02 0.83 -26.56
CA ILE A 584 -8.98 1.13 -25.55
C ILE A 584 -9.44 0.69 -24.16
N LEU A 585 -10.67 1.01 -23.75
CA LEU A 585 -11.22 0.55 -22.46
C LEU A 585 -11.17 -0.97 -22.36
N MET A 586 -11.57 -1.67 -23.43
CA MET A 586 -11.55 -3.14 -23.47
C MET A 586 -10.14 -3.71 -23.38
N ARG A 587 -9.15 -3.09 -24.03
CA ARG A 587 -7.74 -3.49 -23.95
C ARG A 587 -7.17 -3.27 -22.55
N LEU A 588 -7.48 -2.13 -21.91
CA LEU A 588 -7.07 -1.83 -20.54
C LEU A 588 -7.67 -2.82 -19.53
N LEU A 589 -8.97 -3.14 -19.66
CA LEU A 589 -9.62 -4.14 -18.82
C LEU A 589 -8.98 -5.52 -19.04
N LYS A 590 -8.80 -5.96 -20.29
CA LYS A 590 -8.17 -7.26 -20.61
C LYS A 590 -6.74 -7.38 -20.08
N MET A 591 -5.96 -6.30 -20.14
CA MET A 591 -4.59 -6.25 -19.63
C MET A 591 -4.50 -6.59 -18.13
N VAL A 592 -5.49 -6.14 -17.34
CA VAL A 592 -5.47 -6.36 -15.88
C VAL A 592 -6.10 -7.69 -15.45
N ILE A 593 -6.86 -8.38 -16.31
CA ILE A 593 -7.53 -9.65 -15.95
C ILE A 593 -6.51 -10.68 -15.46
N LEU A 594 -5.46 -10.94 -16.23
CA LEU A 594 -4.52 -12.02 -15.93
C LEU A 594 -3.77 -11.78 -14.60
N PRO A 595 -3.10 -10.62 -14.40
CA PRO A 595 -2.48 -10.32 -13.12
C PRO A 595 -3.48 -10.35 -11.95
N LEU A 596 -4.72 -9.89 -12.17
CA LEU A 596 -5.76 -9.88 -11.15
C LEU A 596 -6.18 -11.29 -10.75
N ILE A 597 -6.44 -12.19 -11.71
CA ILE A 597 -6.83 -13.58 -11.44
C ILE A 597 -5.74 -14.30 -10.65
N VAL A 598 -4.49 -14.22 -11.13
CA VAL A 598 -3.35 -14.91 -10.50
C VAL A 598 -3.14 -14.41 -9.08
N SER A 599 -3.03 -13.09 -8.90
CA SER A 599 -2.77 -12.51 -7.58
C SER A 599 -3.97 -12.68 -6.62
N SER A 600 -5.21 -12.55 -7.09
CA SER A 600 -6.40 -12.70 -6.24
C SER A 600 -6.59 -14.14 -5.74
N LEU A 601 -6.43 -15.15 -6.60
CA LEU A 601 -6.57 -16.55 -6.20
C LEU A 601 -5.46 -16.99 -5.25
N ILE A 602 -4.20 -16.63 -5.54
CA ILE A 602 -3.06 -16.96 -4.68
C ILE A 602 -3.24 -16.31 -3.30
N VAL A 603 -3.58 -15.01 -3.24
CA VAL A 603 -3.81 -14.31 -1.96
C VAL A 603 -4.99 -14.89 -1.20
N ALA A 604 -6.10 -15.21 -1.88
CA ALA A 604 -7.27 -15.77 -1.22
C ALA A 604 -6.95 -17.11 -0.55
N LEU A 605 -6.20 -17.98 -1.23
CA LEU A 605 -5.85 -19.29 -0.70
C LEU A 605 -4.70 -19.28 0.31
N ALA A 606 -3.75 -18.36 0.17
CA ALA A 606 -2.68 -18.19 1.15
C ALA A 606 -3.19 -17.70 2.52
N VAL A 607 -4.33 -17.01 2.56
CA VAL A 607 -4.95 -16.50 3.80
C VAL A 607 -5.99 -17.46 4.39
N LEU A 608 -6.53 -18.38 3.59
CA LEU A 608 -7.54 -19.35 4.03
C LEU A 608 -6.89 -20.65 4.49
N ASP A 609 -7.37 -21.21 5.61
CA ASP A 609 -7.02 -22.58 5.98
C ASP A 609 -7.60 -23.59 4.97
N ALA A 610 -6.88 -24.67 4.70
CA ALA A 610 -7.25 -25.66 3.67
C ALA A 610 -8.70 -26.18 3.83
N LYS A 611 -9.18 -26.32 5.08
CA LYS A 611 -10.54 -26.76 5.38
C LYS A 611 -11.60 -25.70 5.07
N ALA A 612 -11.34 -24.42 5.33
CA ALA A 612 -12.22 -23.34 4.90
C ALA A 612 -12.21 -23.17 3.37
N ALA A 613 -11.03 -23.21 2.73
CA ALA A 613 -10.89 -23.14 1.28
C ALA A 613 -11.69 -24.25 0.59
N GLY A 614 -11.57 -25.50 1.02
CA GLY A 614 -12.33 -26.62 0.48
C GLY A 614 -13.84 -26.48 0.69
N ARG A 615 -14.29 -25.98 1.86
CA ARG A 615 -15.73 -25.72 2.10
C ARG A 615 -16.26 -24.60 1.20
N LEU A 616 -15.48 -23.54 1.01
CA LEU A 616 -15.85 -22.41 0.16
C LEU A 616 -15.94 -22.84 -1.31
N GLY A 617 -14.94 -23.57 -1.80
CA GLY A 617 -14.90 -24.13 -3.16
C GLY A 617 -16.07 -25.07 -3.44
N ARG A 618 -16.35 -26.02 -2.56
CA ARG A 618 -17.49 -26.94 -2.75
C ARG A 618 -18.83 -26.22 -2.79
N ARG A 619 -19.03 -25.19 -1.95
CA ARG A 619 -20.26 -24.38 -1.96
C ARG A 619 -20.40 -23.57 -3.25
N ALA A 620 -19.31 -22.97 -3.72
CA ALA A 620 -19.28 -22.21 -4.97
C ALA A 620 -19.59 -23.13 -6.17
N LEU A 621 -18.92 -24.28 -6.28
CA LEU A 621 -19.18 -25.25 -7.35
C LEU A 621 -20.63 -25.76 -7.32
N LEU A 622 -21.14 -26.13 -6.16
CA LEU A 622 -22.53 -26.59 -6.03
C LEU A 622 -23.51 -25.50 -6.47
N TYR A 623 -23.25 -24.24 -6.07
CA TYR A 623 -24.05 -23.10 -6.51
C TYR A 623 -24.00 -22.95 -8.04
N TYR A 624 -22.81 -22.98 -8.65
CA TYR A 624 -22.65 -22.84 -10.10
C TYR A 624 -23.35 -23.94 -10.90
N PHE A 625 -23.18 -25.20 -10.50
CA PHE A 625 -23.90 -26.30 -11.16
C PHE A 625 -25.42 -26.14 -11.03
N THR A 626 -25.90 -25.74 -9.85
CA THR A 626 -27.33 -25.56 -9.62
C THR A 626 -27.89 -24.43 -10.48
N THR A 627 -27.23 -23.28 -10.56
CA THR A 627 -27.71 -22.14 -11.36
C THR A 627 -27.65 -22.43 -12.86
N THR A 628 -26.61 -23.11 -13.34
CA THR A 628 -26.50 -23.53 -14.74
C THR A 628 -27.59 -24.53 -15.11
N ILE A 629 -27.87 -25.54 -14.27
CA ILE A 629 -28.95 -26.51 -14.50
C ILE A 629 -30.31 -25.79 -14.56
N LEU A 630 -30.56 -24.85 -13.64
CA LEU A 630 -31.80 -24.06 -13.66
C LEU A 630 -31.93 -23.21 -14.93
N ALA A 631 -30.82 -22.66 -15.43
CA ALA A 631 -30.79 -21.89 -16.67
C ALA A 631 -31.09 -22.77 -17.90
N VAL A 632 -30.51 -23.97 -17.97
CA VAL A 632 -30.80 -24.96 -19.04
C VAL A 632 -32.25 -25.40 -19.00
N ILE A 633 -32.77 -25.78 -17.83
CA ILE A 633 -34.19 -26.17 -17.67
C ILE A 633 -35.12 -25.04 -18.12
N LEU A 634 -34.82 -23.80 -17.72
CA LEU A 634 -35.59 -22.64 -18.15
C LEU A 634 -35.54 -22.46 -19.68
N GLY A 635 -34.36 -22.61 -20.30
CA GLY A 635 -34.18 -22.57 -21.75
C GLY A 635 -35.03 -23.62 -22.47
N ILE A 636 -34.95 -24.87 -22.02
CA ILE A 636 -35.74 -26.00 -22.56
C ILE A 636 -37.24 -25.73 -22.43
N ILE A 637 -37.72 -25.29 -21.26
CA ILE A 637 -39.13 -24.96 -21.05
C ILE A 637 -39.59 -23.89 -22.03
N LEU A 638 -38.80 -22.82 -22.19
CA LEU A 638 -39.16 -21.71 -23.07
C LEU A 638 -39.18 -22.10 -24.55
N VAL A 639 -38.16 -22.80 -25.04
CA VAL A 639 -38.07 -23.19 -26.46
C VAL A 639 -39.13 -24.25 -26.84
N VAL A 640 -39.46 -25.16 -25.93
CA VAL A 640 -40.53 -26.15 -26.15
C VAL A 640 -41.91 -25.50 -26.08
N SER A 641 -42.09 -24.46 -25.25
CA SER A 641 -43.37 -23.75 -25.12
C SER A 641 -43.63 -22.76 -26.24
N ILE A 642 -42.60 -21.98 -26.63
CA ILE A 642 -42.71 -20.93 -27.66
C ILE A 642 -42.57 -21.51 -29.07
N LYS A 643 -41.83 -22.62 -29.21
CA LYS A 643 -41.53 -23.30 -30.48
C LYS A 643 -41.07 -22.35 -31.58
N PRO A 644 -39.97 -21.61 -31.36
CA PRO A 644 -39.51 -20.59 -32.30
C PRO A 644 -39.17 -21.14 -33.70
N GLY A 645 -38.94 -22.45 -33.84
CA GLY A 645 -38.58 -23.10 -35.10
C GLY A 645 -39.74 -23.62 -35.96
N GLU A 646 -41.00 -23.56 -35.53
CA GLU A 646 -42.16 -24.05 -36.32
C GLU A 646 -42.58 -23.12 -37.49
N GLY A 647 -41.82 -22.05 -37.79
CA GLY A 647 -42.07 -21.11 -38.90
C GLY A 647 -41.48 -21.56 -40.25
N LYS A 648 -42.07 -21.09 -41.37
CA LYS A 648 -41.56 -21.29 -42.75
C LYS A 648 -40.24 -20.53 -42.98
N GLY A 649 -39.14 -20.99 -42.40
CA GLY A 649 -37.80 -20.50 -42.65
C GLY A 649 -37.12 -21.28 -43.79
N ASP A 650 -36.50 -20.57 -44.74
CA ASP A 650 -35.66 -21.19 -45.77
C ASP A 650 -34.48 -21.92 -45.13
N LYS A 651 -34.26 -23.16 -45.57
CA LYS A 651 -33.11 -24.00 -45.18
C LYS A 651 -31.81 -23.41 -45.76
N LYS A 652 -31.13 -22.56 -44.99
CA LYS A 652 -29.70 -22.29 -45.19
C LYS A 652 -28.93 -22.87 -44.02
N GLY A 653 -28.30 -24.01 -44.26
CA GLY A 653 -27.29 -24.55 -43.36
C GLY A 653 -26.14 -23.56 -43.27
N THR A 654 -25.91 -23.00 -42.09
CA THR A 654 -24.62 -22.43 -41.73
C THR A 654 -23.63 -23.57 -41.57
N GLU A 655 -22.46 -23.49 -42.21
CA GLU A 655 -21.34 -24.40 -41.97
C GLU A 655 -21.03 -24.44 -40.47
N SER A 656 -21.45 -25.51 -39.80
CA SER A 656 -21.12 -25.76 -38.41
C SER A 656 -19.82 -26.56 -38.35
N LYS A 657 -18.82 -26.06 -37.64
CA LYS A 657 -17.64 -26.85 -37.31
C LYS A 657 -18.08 -28.12 -36.57
N HIS A 658 -17.67 -29.29 -37.06
CA HIS A 658 -17.89 -30.55 -36.36
C HIS A 658 -17.09 -30.56 -35.06
N VAL A 659 -17.76 -30.81 -33.94
CA VAL A 659 -17.15 -30.91 -32.62
C VAL A 659 -17.84 -32.06 -31.89
N GLU A 660 -17.09 -33.04 -31.42
CA GLU A 660 -17.66 -34.08 -30.56
C GLU A 660 -17.76 -33.58 -29.10
N PRO A 661 -18.86 -33.89 -28.37
CA PRO A 661 -19.02 -33.49 -26.98
C PRO A 661 -17.93 -34.06 -26.06
N VAL A 662 -17.48 -35.29 -26.33
CA VAL A 662 -16.40 -35.94 -25.59
C VAL A 662 -15.10 -35.18 -25.78
N ASP A 663 -14.78 -34.78 -27.01
CA ASP A 663 -13.56 -34.03 -27.31
C ASP A 663 -13.59 -32.62 -26.70
N SER A 664 -14.76 -31.98 -26.62
CA SER A 664 -14.92 -30.71 -25.90
C SER A 664 -14.64 -30.86 -24.40
N LEU A 665 -15.09 -31.96 -23.78
CA LEU A 665 -14.79 -32.27 -22.39
C LEU A 665 -13.31 -32.58 -22.18
N LEU A 666 -12.70 -33.34 -23.09
CA LEU A 666 -11.26 -33.64 -23.05
C LEU A 666 -10.43 -32.36 -23.25
N ASP A 667 -10.84 -31.45 -24.12
CA ASP A 667 -10.22 -30.15 -24.30
C ASP A 667 -10.31 -29.28 -23.05
N LEU A 668 -11.44 -29.33 -22.33
CA LEU A 668 -11.57 -28.65 -21.04
C LEU A 668 -10.54 -29.18 -20.02
N ILE A 669 -10.35 -30.51 -19.96
CA ILE A 669 -9.37 -31.15 -19.07
C ILE A 669 -7.94 -30.80 -19.52
N ARG A 670 -7.63 -30.88 -20.82
CA ARG A 670 -6.31 -30.49 -21.37
C ARG A 670 -5.98 -29.04 -21.02
N ASN A 671 -6.95 -28.14 -21.17
CA ASN A 671 -6.75 -26.73 -20.82
C ASN A 671 -6.63 -26.49 -19.30
N CYS A 672 -7.12 -27.38 -18.43
CA CYS A 672 -6.82 -27.31 -16.98
C CYS A 672 -5.34 -27.54 -16.67
N PHE A 673 -4.62 -28.29 -17.51
CA PHE A 673 -3.23 -28.69 -17.33
C PHE A 673 -2.39 -28.32 -18.55
N PRO A 674 -2.09 -27.02 -18.77
CA PRO A 674 -1.34 -26.60 -19.94
C PRO A 674 0.14 -27.00 -19.88
N ASP A 675 0.71 -27.30 -21.04
CA ASP A 675 2.14 -27.63 -21.18
C ASP A 675 3.06 -26.48 -20.75
N ASN A 676 2.59 -25.23 -20.85
CA ASN A 676 3.32 -24.04 -20.43
C ASN A 676 2.38 -22.94 -19.91
N LEU A 677 2.62 -22.47 -18.68
CA LEU A 677 1.81 -21.44 -18.04
C LEU A 677 1.93 -20.07 -18.71
N VAL A 678 3.11 -19.71 -19.21
CA VAL A 678 3.33 -18.42 -19.89
C VAL A 678 2.65 -18.43 -21.26
N ALA A 679 2.73 -19.54 -22.00
CA ALA A 679 2.02 -19.71 -23.27
C ALA A 679 0.49 -19.66 -23.09
N SER A 680 -0.02 -20.14 -21.95
CA SER A 680 -1.45 -20.09 -21.60
C SER A 680 -2.01 -18.67 -21.53
N ALA A 681 -1.15 -17.66 -21.35
CA ALA A 681 -1.56 -16.26 -21.44
C ALA A 681 -1.97 -15.84 -22.86
N PHE A 682 -1.60 -16.60 -23.88
CA PHE A 682 -1.76 -16.26 -25.30
C PHE A 682 -2.62 -17.26 -26.08
N VAL A 683 -2.56 -18.55 -25.73
CA VAL A 683 -3.21 -19.63 -26.50
C VAL A 683 -3.93 -20.66 -25.63
N SER A 684 -4.94 -21.30 -26.22
CA SER A 684 -5.66 -22.45 -25.67
C SER A 684 -5.67 -23.60 -26.68
N VAL A 685 -5.79 -24.84 -26.22
CA VAL A 685 -5.71 -26.02 -27.09
C VAL A 685 -7.12 -26.54 -27.38
N GLN A 686 -7.39 -26.96 -28.61
CA GLN A 686 -8.64 -27.62 -29.00
C GLN A 686 -8.39 -28.75 -30.01
N THR A 687 -9.29 -29.73 -30.03
CA THR A 687 -9.27 -30.85 -30.98
C THR A 687 -9.53 -30.34 -32.40
N LYS A 688 -8.70 -30.78 -33.34
CA LYS A 688 -8.82 -30.45 -34.76
C LYS A 688 -9.37 -31.65 -35.52
N TYR A 689 -10.36 -31.41 -36.37
CA TYR A 689 -10.86 -32.39 -37.33
C TYR A 689 -10.44 -32.01 -38.74
N LYS A 690 -10.09 -33.03 -39.53
CA LYS A 690 -9.93 -32.91 -40.97
C LYS A 690 -11.16 -33.48 -41.65
N GLU A 691 -11.72 -32.69 -42.53
CA GLU A 691 -12.79 -33.12 -43.43
C GLU A 691 -12.22 -34.11 -44.46
N MET A 692 -12.84 -35.28 -44.58
CA MET A 692 -12.53 -36.23 -45.64
C MET A 692 -13.58 -36.16 -46.75
N ASP A 693 -13.15 -36.46 -47.98
CA ASP A 693 -14.01 -36.45 -49.17
C ASP A 693 -15.29 -37.28 -48.99
N GLU A 694 -16.36 -36.77 -49.57
CA GLU A 694 -17.74 -37.25 -49.54
C GLU A 694 -17.87 -38.74 -49.89
N LYS A 695 -18.42 -39.56 -48.98
CA LYS A 695 -18.86 -40.92 -49.34
C LYS A 695 -20.27 -40.87 -49.92
N VAL A 696 -20.37 -41.22 -51.21
CA VAL A 696 -21.64 -41.28 -51.95
C VAL A 696 -22.33 -42.63 -51.71
N TYR A 697 -23.50 -42.61 -51.07
CA TYR A 697 -24.36 -43.80 -50.96
C TYR A 697 -25.45 -43.79 -52.05
N PHE A 698 -25.72 -44.96 -52.64
CA PHE A 698 -26.83 -45.15 -53.59
C PHE A 698 -28.04 -45.74 -52.87
N VAL A 699 -29.16 -44.99 -52.82
CA VAL A 699 -30.44 -45.48 -52.30
C VAL A 699 -31.39 -45.77 -53.48
N ASN A 700 -31.82 -47.02 -53.65
CA ASN A 700 -32.84 -47.39 -54.65
C ASN A 700 -34.24 -47.16 -54.08
N LYS A 701 -35.01 -46.23 -54.65
CA LYS A 701 -36.48 -46.14 -54.47
C LYS A 701 -37.20 -46.23 -55.80
N SER A 702 -38.35 -46.91 -55.81
CA SER A 702 -39.26 -47.07 -56.96
C SER A 702 -39.97 -45.75 -57.31
N ILE A 703 -40.18 -45.51 -58.61
CA ILE A 703 -40.68 -44.26 -59.23
C ILE A 703 -42.15 -43.90 -58.89
N THR A 704 -42.88 -44.79 -58.21
CA THR A 704 -44.32 -44.60 -57.97
C THR A 704 -44.66 -43.49 -56.96
N ASP A 705 -43.73 -43.03 -56.12
CA ASP A 705 -44.03 -42.01 -55.10
C ASP A 705 -43.74 -40.55 -55.52
N VAL A 706 -43.12 -40.32 -56.69
CA VAL A 706 -42.59 -38.98 -57.07
C VAL A 706 -43.41 -38.29 -58.18
N MET A 707 -44.23 -39.03 -58.92
CA MET A 707 -44.98 -38.50 -60.06
C MET A 707 -46.42 -38.12 -59.71
N MET A 708 -46.67 -37.05 -58.94
CA MET A 708 -47.98 -36.36 -58.93
C MET A 708 -48.00 -34.83 -58.73
N ASP A 709 -46.87 -34.11 -58.56
CA ASP A 709 -46.91 -32.62 -58.57
C ASP A 709 -45.57 -31.99 -59.03
N PRO A 710 -45.54 -31.14 -60.09
CA PRO A 710 -44.34 -30.45 -60.56
C PRO A 710 -43.64 -29.57 -59.53
N LYS A 711 -44.35 -29.04 -58.52
CA LYS A 711 -43.74 -28.20 -57.47
C LYS A 711 -42.91 -29.00 -56.46
N ASN A 712 -43.21 -30.28 -56.29
CA ASN A 712 -42.45 -31.13 -55.38
C ASN A 712 -41.08 -31.52 -55.96
N MET A 713 -40.94 -31.57 -57.29
CA MET A 713 -39.69 -31.99 -57.94
C MET A 713 -38.55 -30.99 -57.75
N SER A 714 -38.81 -29.69 -57.89
CA SER A 714 -37.78 -28.66 -57.65
C SER A 714 -37.38 -28.59 -56.17
N SER A 715 -38.35 -28.73 -55.26
CA SER A 715 -38.05 -28.78 -53.82
C SER A 715 -37.24 -30.02 -53.45
N PHE A 716 -37.58 -31.19 -54.01
CA PHE A 716 -36.93 -32.47 -53.76
C PHE A 716 -35.50 -32.54 -54.30
N LEU A 717 -35.24 -31.93 -55.46
CA LEU A 717 -33.90 -31.80 -56.05
C LEU A 717 -33.02 -30.83 -55.23
N SER A 718 -33.60 -29.72 -54.76
CA SER A 718 -32.89 -28.73 -53.95
C SER A 718 -32.62 -29.18 -52.52
N SER A 719 -33.53 -29.91 -51.88
CA SER A 719 -33.40 -30.38 -50.50
C SER A 719 -32.41 -31.54 -50.35
N ASN A 720 -32.12 -32.25 -51.42
CA ASN A 720 -31.18 -33.39 -51.45
C ASN A 720 -29.89 -33.09 -52.24
N MET A 721 -29.63 -31.82 -52.58
CA MET A 721 -28.41 -31.35 -53.27
C MET A 721 -28.05 -32.13 -54.55
N ILE A 722 -29.04 -32.45 -55.40
CA ILE A 722 -28.81 -33.17 -56.65
C ILE A 722 -28.49 -32.17 -57.77
N ASN A 723 -27.35 -32.33 -58.45
CA ASN A 723 -26.93 -31.45 -59.54
C ASN A 723 -27.87 -31.61 -60.77
N PRO A 724 -28.47 -30.55 -61.34
CA PRO A 724 -29.51 -30.68 -62.38
C PRO A 724 -29.07 -31.46 -63.64
N TRP A 725 -27.78 -31.40 -63.99
CA TRP A 725 -27.23 -32.05 -65.18
C TRP A 725 -27.18 -33.59 -65.09
N SER A 726 -27.17 -34.17 -63.87
CA SER A 726 -27.20 -35.63 -63.68
C SER A 726 -28.60 -36.22 -63.82
N VAL A 727 -29.65 -35.40 -63.76
CA VAL A 727 -31.05 -35.83 -63.90
C VAL A 727 -31.40 -36.04 -65.38
N SER A 728 -30.85 -35.20 -66.27
CA SER A 728 -31.06 -35.26 -67.72
C SER A 728 -30.51 -36.53 -68.39
N SER A 729 -29.46 -37.15 -67.83
CA SER A 729 -28.93 -38.43 -68.35
C SER A 729 -29.63 -39.67 -67.76
N MET A 730 -30.32 -39.53 -66.63
CA MET A 730 -30.98 -40.64 -65.91
C MET A 730 -32.46 -40.81 -66.23
N ALA A 731 -33.12 -39.80 -66.80
CA ALA A 731 -34.50 -39.90 -67.29
C ALA A 731 -34.67 -40.88 -68.46
N ALA A 732 -33.59 -41.29 -69.13
CA ALA A 732 -33.62 -42.25 -70.24
C ALA A 732 -33.70 -43.73 -69.82
N GLN A 733 -33.55 -44.06 -68.52
CA GLN A 733 -33.45 -45.46 -68.04
C GLN A 733 -34.39 -45.83 -66.88
N GLY A 734 -35.35 -44.98 -66.50
CA GLY A 734 -36.41 -45.38 -65.56
C GLY A 734 -35.94 -45.74 -64.15
N GLN A 735 -34.80 -45.21 -63.67
CA GLN A 735 -34.40 -45.28 -62.25
C GLN A 735 -33.80 -43.94 -61.81
N VAL A 736 -34.34 -43.36 -60.72
CA VAL A 736 -33.77 -42.17 -60.07
C VAL A 736 -32.86 -42.64 -58.92
N LYS A 737 -31.56 -42.41 -59.01
CA LYS A 737 -30.63 -42.57 -57.88
C LYS A 737 -30.54 -41.26 -57.12
N ILE A 738 -30.87 -41.28 -55.84
CA ILE A 738 -30.62 -40.15 -54.93
C ILE A 738 -29.25 -40.34 -54.31
N ILE A 739 -28.37 -39.34 -54.47
CA ILE A 739 -27.06 -39.27 -53.84
C ILE A 739 -27.27 -38.73 -52.43
N LYS A 740 -26.99 -39.53 -51.39
CA LYS A 740 -26.84 -39.02 -50.03
C LYS A 740 -25.35 -38.86 -49.78
N THR A 741 -24.94 -37.62 -49.60
CA THR A 741 -23.56 -37.23 -49.31
C THR A 741 -23.39 -37.14 -47.81
N GLU A 742 -22.51 -37.94 -47.22
CA GLU A 742 -22.19 -37.86 -45.79
C GLU A 742 -20.73 -37.41 -45.64
N THR A 743 -20.53 -36.19 -45.17
CA THR A 743 -19.22 -35.64 -44.85
C THR A 743 -18.73 -36.29 -43.56
N THR A 744 -17.71 -37.16 -43.66
CA THR A 744 -17.07 -37.76 -42.49
C THR A 744 -15.89 -36.91 -42.01
N TYR A 745 -15.88 -36.59 -40.72
CA TYR A 745 -14.79 -35.90 -40.04
C TYR A 745 -13.87 -36.94 -39.37
N THR A 746 -12.56 -36.75 -39.49
CA THR A 746 -11.57 -37.59 -38.80
C THR A 746 -10.68 -36.74 -37.91
N TYR A 747 -10.28 -37.29 -36.76
CA TYR A 747 -9.36 -36.63 -35.84
C TYR A 747 -8.02 -36.35 -36.54
N ASP A 748 -7.57 -35.09 -36.54
CA ASP A 748 -6.36 -34.59 -37.20
C ASP A 748 -5.34 -34.00 -36.19
N GLY A 749 -5.52 -34.28 -34.90
CA GLY A 749 -4.65 -33.80 -33.83
C GLY A 749 -5.21 -32.61 -33.05
N LEU A 750 -4.30 -31.80 -32.50
CA LEU A 750 -4.61 -30.63 -31.68
C LEU A 750 -4.24 -29.35 -32.42
N GLU A 751 -5.03 -28.29 -32.26
CA GLU A 751 -4.73 -26.96 -32.75
C GLU A 751 -4.70 -25.91 -31.63
N SER A 752 -3.85 -24.90 -31.79
CA SER A 752 -3.77 -23.75 -30.88
C SER A 752 -4.73 -22.65 -31.30
N SER A 753 -5.67 -22.31 -30.42
CA SER A 753 -6.55 -21.17 -30.53
C SER A 753 -5.86 -19.92 -29.97
N SER A 754 -6.04 -18.76 -30.60
CA SER A 754 -5.48 -17.46 -30.15
C SER A 754 -6.18 -16.86 -28.92
N LYS A 755 -6.95 -17.67 -28.19
CA LYS A 755 -7.65 -17.29 -26.96
C LYS A 755 -6.79 -17.64 -25.75
N MET A 756 -6.78 -16.76 -24.76
CA MET A 756 -6.10 -17.02 -23.47
C MET A 756 -6.72 -18.23 -22.77
N ASN A 757 -5.88 -19.18 -22.35
CA ASN A 757 -6.29 -20.29 -21.49
C ASN A 757 -6.40 -19.84 -20.03
N ILE A 758 -7.50 -19.14 -19.71
CA ILE A 758 -7.78 -18.66 -18.35
C ILE A 758 -7.96 -19.85 -17.37
N LEU A 759 -8.52 -20.97 -17.83
CA LEU A 759 -8.79 -22.14 -16.99
C LEU A 759 -7.49 -22.74 -16.43
N GLY A 760 -6.48 -22.94 -17.27
CA GLY A 760 -5.17 -23.43 -16.84
C GLY A 760 -4.48 -22.50 -15.84
N ILE A 761 -4.59 -21.18 -16.05
CA ILE A 761 -4.07 -20.16 -15.13
C ILE A 761 -4.78 -20.22 -13.77
N VAL A 762 -6.11 -20.42 -13.76
CA VAL A 762 -6.90 -20.58 -12.53
C VAL A 762 -6.48 -21.86 -11.80
N CYS A 763 -6.40 -23.00 -12.49
CA CYS A 763 -5.99 -24.27 -11.90
C CYS A 763 -4.59 -24.18 -11.28
N PHE A 764 -3.62 -23.59 -11.99
CA PHE A 764 -2.29 -23.35 -11.46
C PHE A 764 -2.32 -22.43 -10.23
N SER A 765 -3.01 -21.29 -10.30
CA SER A 765 -3.05 -20.31 -9.20
C SER A 765 -3.68 -20.89 -7.94
N VAL A 766 -4.68 -21.78 -8.10
CA VAL A 766 -5.30 -22.51 -6.98
C VAL A 766 -4.31 -23.49 -6.35
N ALA A 767 -3.64 -24.31 -7.15
CA ALA A 767 -2.64 -25.25 -6.65
C ALA A 767 -1.47 -24.52 -5.96
N PHE A 768 -0.96 -23.46 -6.60
CA PHE A 768 0.13 -22.63 -6.07
C PHE A 768 -0.25 -21.97 -4.75
N GLY A 769 -1.41 -21.33 -4.67
CA GLY A 769 -1.90 -20.71 -3.43
C GLY A 769 -2.13 -21.71 -2.30
N ALA A 770 -2.62 -22.92 -2.61
CA ALA A 770 -2.81 -23.99 -1.63
C ALA A 770 -1.48 -24.51 -1.08
N ILE A 771 -0.48 -24.73 -1.93
CA ILE A 771 0.88 -25.12 -1.52
C ILE A 771 1.49 -24.00 -0.68
N LEU A 772 1.35 -22.74 -1.11
CA LEU A 772 1.90 -21.59 -0.39
C LEU A 772 1.32 -21.45 1.02
N SER A 773 0.02 -21.71 1.19
CA SER A 773 -0.65 -21.78 2.49
C SER A 773 -0.05 -22.87 3.40
N SER A 774 0.35 -24.01 2.84
CA SER A 774 0.98 -25.10 3.60
C SER A 774 2.42 -24.83 4.04
N MET A 775 3.11 -23.85 3.43
CA MET A 775 4.52 -23.53 3.72
C MET A 775 4.73 -22.66 4.97
N GLY A 776 3.66 -22.16 5.59
CA GLY A 776 3.74 -21.32 6.79
C GLY A 776 4.61 -20.06 6.57
N GLU A 777 5.56 -19.79 7.48
CA GLU A 777 6.45 -18.61 7.40
C GLU A 777 7.34 -18.61 6.15
N ALA A 778 7.76 -19.76 5.63
CA ALA A 778 8.60 -19.83 4.42
C ALA A 778 7.86 -19.32 3.16
N GLY A 779 6.53 -19.46 3.11
CA GLY A 779 5.69 -18.96 2.02
C GLY A 779 5.27 -17.49 2.16
N ARG A 780 5.56 -16.86 3.30
CA ARG A 780 5.11 -15.50 3.61
C ARG A 780 5.65 -14.43 2.66
N PRO A 781 6.94 -14.41 2.23
CA PRO A 781 7.43 -13.40 1.31
C PRO A 781 6.68 -13.38 -0.03
N VAL A 782 6.38 -14.56 -0.58
CA VAL A 782 5.64 -14.70 -1.85
C VAL A 782 4.17 -14.32 -1.66
N THR A 783 3.56 -14.65 -0.52
CA THR A 783 2.20 -14.23 -0.18
C THR A 783 2.09 -12.71 -0.09
N VAL A 784 3.06 -12.06 0.55
CA VAL A 784 3.15 -10.60 0.65
C VAL A 784 3.35 -9.98 -0.73
N PHE A 785 4.22 -10.55 -1.57
CA PHE A 785 4.40 -10.10 -2.95
C PHE A 785 3.08 -10.10 -3.73
N PHE A 786 2.34 -11.22 -3.75
CA PHE A 786 1.05 -11.29 -4.46
C PHE A 786 -0.02 -10.39 -3.81
N THR A 787 0.03 -10.17 -2.50
CA THR A 787 -0.86 -9.23 -1.80
C THR A 787 -0.62 -7.80 -2.26
N ILE A 788 0.64 -7.36 -2.32
CA ILE A 788 1.00 -6.02 -2.79
C ILE A 788 0.70 -5.88 -4.28
N LEU A 789 1.01 -6.90 -5.09
CA LEU A 789 0.71 -6.91 -6.52
C LEU A 789 -0.80 -6.74 -6.75
N LEU A 790 -1.63 -7.46 -6.00
CA LEU A 790 -3.09 -7.33 -6.05
C LEU A 790 -3.55 -5.92 -5.68
N GLU A 791 -3.00 -5.31 -4.63
CA GLU A 791 -3.32 -3.92 -4.25
C GLU A 791 -2.94 -2.91 -5.35
N VAL A 792 -1.78 -3.09 -5.98
CA VAL A 792 -1.33 -2.26 -7.12
C VAL A 792 -2.29 -2.40 -8.30
N ILE A 793 -2.68 -3.62 -8.65
CA ILE A 793 -3.64 -3.89 -9.73
C ILE A 793 -5.00 -3.24 -9.41
N MET A 794 -5.49 -3.32 -8.17
CA MET A 794 -6.74 -2.66 -7.77
C MET A 794 -6.70 -1.13 -7.88
N LYS A 795 -5.53 -0.52 -7.69
CA LYS A 795 -5.35 0.92 -7.98
C LYS A 795 -5.37 1.21 -9.47
N LEU A 796 -4.75 0.37 -10.31
CA LEU A 796 -4.84 0.48 -11.77
C LEU A 796 -6.30 0.34 -12.26
N VAL A 797 -7.04 -0.63 -11.71
CA VAL A 797 -8.48 -0.81 -11.98
C VAL A 797 -9.27 0.46 -11.65
N THR A 798 -8.92 1.15 -10.56
CA THR A 798 -9.56 2.43 -10.23
C THR A 798 -9.33 3.48 -11.31
N LEU A 799 -8.12 3.60 -11.87
CA LEU A 799 -7.83 4.52 -12.98
C LEU A 799 -8.61 4.13 -14.25
N ILE A 800 -8.70 2.84 -14.56
CA ILE A 800 -9.46 2.34 -15.72
C ILE A 800 -10.95 2.67 -15.56
N ILE A 801 -11.49 2.57 -14.36
CA ILE A 801 -12.90 2.93 -14.07
C ILE A 801 -13.15 4.42 -14.28
N TRP A 802 -12.18 5.30 -14.04
CA TRP A 802 -12.32 6.72 -14.38
C TRP A 802 -12.43 6.96 -15.89
N TYR A 803 -11.79 6.13 -16.72
CA TYR A 803 -11.92 6.16 -18.18
C TYR A 803 -13.23 5.53 -18.68
N SER A 804 -13.87 4.69 -17.87
CA SER A 804 -15.03 3.90 -18.27
C SER A 804 -16.23 4.69 -18.81
N PRO A 805 -16.60 5.90 -18.35
CA PRO A 805 -17.76 6.62 -18.90
C PRO A 805 -17.58 6.95 -20.38
N ILE A 806 -16.36 7.36 -20.78
CA ILE A 806 -16.02 7.68 -22.17
C ILE A 806 -15.97 6.40 -23.00
N GLY A 807 -15.29 5.37 -22.49
CA GLY A 807 -15.16 4.09 -23.19
C GLY A 807 -16.51 3.39 -23.40
N ILE A 808 -17.38 3.37 -22.39
CA ILE A 808 -18.72 2.73 -22.50
C ILE A 808 -19.63 3.51 -23.46
N CYS A 809 -19.65 4.85 -23.36
CA CYS A 809 -20.40 5.68 -24.31
C CYS A 809 -20.00 5.37 -25.76
N SER A 810 -18.69 5.29 -26.02
CA SER A 810 -18.12 4.94 -27.34
C SER A 810 -18.42 3.51 -27.78
N LEU A 811 -18.31 2.51 -26.88
CA LEU A 811 -18.65 1.11 -27.18
C LEU A 811 -20.12 0.97 -27.58
N ILE A 812 -21.02 1.59 -26.82
CA ILE A 812 -22.46 1.52 -27.08
C ILE A 812 -22.79 2.25 -28.39
N ALA A 813 -22.26 3.46 -28.59
CA ALA A 813 -22.46 4.20 -29.84
C ALA A 813 -21.97 3.40 -31.06
N GLY A 814 -20.78 2.82 -30.99
CA GLY A 814 -20.21 2.00 -32.07
C GLY A 814 -21.02 0.74 -32.35
N LYS A 815 -21.52 0.06 -31.31
CA LYS A 815 -22.37 -1.12 -31.47
C LYS A 815 -23.72 -0.80 -32.08
N VAL A 816 -24.37 0.28 -31.64
CA VAL A 816 -25.65 0.73 -32.21
C VAL A 816 -25.45 1.20 -33.66
N ALA A 817 -24.38 1.93 -33.96
CA ALA A 817 -24.05 2.37 -35.33
C ALA A 817 -23.73 1.20 -36.29
N SER A 818 -23.30 0.04 -35.77
CA SER A 818 -22.98 -1.15 -36.57
C SER A 818 -24.18 -2.02 -36.97
N MET A 819 -25.40 -1.66 -36.55
CA MET A 819 -26.60 -2.43 -36.86
C MET A 819 -27.07 -2.09 -38.29
N GLU A 820 -26.89 -3.02 -39.23
CA GLU A 820 -27.11 -2.78 -40.68
C GLU A 820 -28.58 -2.95 -41.14
N SER A 821 -29.42 -3.71 -40.42
CA SER A 821 -30.90 -3.74 -40.60
C SER A 821 -31.55 -4.60 -39.52
N ILE A 822 -32.28 -3.99 -38.59
CA ILE A 822 -33.02 -4.71 -37.54
C ILE A 822 -34.14 -5.55 -38.18
N SER A 823 -34.72 -5.06 -39.28
CA SER A 823 -35.83 -5.65 -40.04
C SER A 823 -35.53 -7.09 -40.50
N ASP A 824 -34.43 -7.34 -41.20
CA ASP A 824 -34.18 -8.64 -41.83
C ASP A 824 -33.78 -9.73 -40.83
N VAL A 825 -33.13 -9.34 -39.73
CA VAL A 825 -32.76 -10.22 -38.62
C VAL A 825 -33.99 -10.56 -37.76
N LEU A 826 -34.88 -9.58 -37.48
CA LEU A 826 -36.13 -9.83 -36.75
C LEU A 826 -37.05 -10.78 -37.51
N THR A 827 -37.13 -10.66 -38.83
CA THR A 827 -38.06 -11.48 -39.64
C THR A 827 -37.62 -12.95 -39.72
N LYS A 828 -36.33 -13.25 -39.64
CA LYS A 828 -35.78 -14.62 -39.81
C LYS A 828 -35.45 -15.34 -38.50
N LEU A 829 -35.04 -14.61 -37.46
CA LEU A 829 -34.56 -15.17 -36.19
C LEU A 829 -35.18 -14.47 -34.97
N GLY A 830 -36.12 -13.54 -35.18
CA GLY A 830 -36.66 -12.71 -34.09
C GLY A 830 -37.34 -13.50 -32.98
N LEU A 831 -38.10 -14.55 -33.32
CA LEU A 831 -38.78 -15.39 -32.32
C LEU A 831 -37.78 -16.23 -31.51
N TYR A 832 -36.72 -16.72 -32.16
CA TYR A 832 -35.59 -17.37 -31.49
C TYR A 832 -34.87 -16.41 -30.54
N MET A 833 -34.50 -15.23 -31.02
CA MET A 833 -33.84 -14.20 -30.20
C MET A 833 -34.72 -13.76 -29.03
N ALA A 834 -36.02 -13.57 -29.25
CA ALA A 834 -36.98 -13.23 -28.20
C ALA A 834 -37.06 -14.32 -27.12
N THR A 835 -37.02 -15.60 -27.52
CA THR A 835 -37.00 -16.74 -26.60
C THR A 835 -35.75 -16.72 -25.72
N VAL A 836 -34.56 -16.57 -26.33
CA VAL A 836 -33.29 -16.50 -25.59
C VAL A 836 -33.26 -15.29 -24.65
N ILE A 837 -33.58 -14.09 -25.14
CA ILE A 837 -33.57 -12.86 -24.35
C ILE A 837 -34.55 -12.97 -23.17
N SER A 838 -35.76 -13.50 -23.41
CA SER A 838 -36.75 -13.71 -22.35
C SER A 838 -36.23 -14.67 -21.28
N GLY A 839 -35.59 -15.77 -21.68
CA GLY A 839 -34.94 -16.71 -20.76
C GLY A 839 -33.85 -16.06 -19.93
N LEU A 840 -32.97 -15.28 -20.55
CA LEU A 840 -31.91 -14.56 -19.84
C LEU A 840 -32.47 -13.52 -18.86
N VAL A 841 -33.52 -12.79 -19.25
CA VAL A 841 -34.19 -11.80 -18.38
C VAL A 841 -34.87 -12.48 -17.20
N ILE A 842 -35.61 -13.57 -17.42
CA ILE A 842 -36.25 -14.35 -16.34
C ILE A 842 -35.17 -14.90 -15.40
N HIS A 843 -34.08 -15.45 -15.93
CA HIS A 843 -32.99 -15.96 -15.11
C HIS A 843 -32.35 -14.86 -14.26
N ALA A 844 -32.04 -13.71 -14.87
CA ALA A 844 -31.36 -12.60 -14.21
C ALA A 844 -32.24 -11.84 -13.20
N VAL A 845 -33.54 -11.69 -13.46
CA VAL A 845 -34.47 -10.85 -12.66
C VAL A 845 -35.32 -11.68 -11.68
N ILE A 846 -35.56 -12.96 -11.98
CA ILE A 846 -36.39 -13.83 -11.15
C ILE A 846 -35.55 -14.92 -10.51
N VAL A 847 -34.89 -15.79 -11.27
CA VAL A 847 -34.22 -16.99 -10.73
C VAL A 847 -33.08 -16.63 -9.78
N LEU A 848 -32.11 -15.81 -10.23
CA LEU A 848 -30.97 -15.42 -9.39
C LEU A 848 -31.37 -14.55 -8.19
N PRO A 849 -32.26 -13.55 -8.32
CA PRO A 849 -32.73 -12.75 -7.18
C PRO A 849 -33.54 -13.57 -6.18
N LEU A 850 -34.35 -14.54 -6.65
CA LEU A 850 -35.09 -15.46 -5.79
C LEU A 850 -34.13 -16.38 -5.03
N ALA A 851 -33.13 -16.96 -5.70
CA ALA A 851 -32.09 -17.74 -5.04
C ALA A 851 -31.37 -16.90 -3.96
N TYR A 852 -30.96 -15.68 -4.30
CA TYR A 852 -30.37 -14.75 -3.33
C TYR A 852 -31.30 -14.49 -2.14
N PHE A 853 -32.58 -14.24 -2.37
CA PHE A 853 -33.55 -14.00 -1.32
C PHE A 853 -33.78 -15.23 -0.44
N ILE A 854 -33.88 -16.43 -1.03
CA ILE A 854 -34.07 -17.69 -0.30
C ILE A 854 -32.90 -17.93 0.68
N PHE A 855 -31.66 -17.77 0.20
CA PHE A 855 -30.46 -18.05 1.00
C PHE A 855 -30.08 -16.93 1.97
N THR A 856 -30.27 -15.66 1.59
CA THR A 856 -29.79 -14.52 2.39
C THR A 856 -30.91 -13.81 3.17
N ARG A 857 -32.18 -14.02 2.80
CA ARG A 857 -33.36 -13.30 3.30
C ARG A 857 -33.23 -11.77 3.20
N LYS A 858 -32.43 -11.27 2.25
CA LYS A 858 -32.21 -9.83 2.00
C LYS A 858 -32.77 -9.44 0.64
N ASN A 859 -33.05 -8.15 0.48
CA ASN A 859 -33.50 -7.59 -0.80
C ASN A 859 -32.39 -7.74 -1.87
N PRO A 860 -32.60 -8.54 -2.93
CA PRO A 860 -31.61 -8.76 -3.98
C PRO A 860 -31.35 -7.53 -4.84
N PHE A 861 -32.36 -6.69 -5.07
CA PHE A 861 -32.24 -5.52 -5.94
C PHE A 861 -31.31 -4.45 -5.37
N LYS A 862 -31.21 -4.35 -4.04
CA LYS A 862 -30.22 -3.47 -3.39
C LYS A 862 -28.79 -3.94 -3.66
N PHE A 863 -28.58 -5.26 -3.72
CA PHE A 863 -27.28 -5.85 -4.02
C PHE A 863 -26.92 -5.68 -5.50
N ILE A 864 -27.88 -5.91 -6.40
CA ILE A 864 -27.74 -5.69 -7.85
C ILE A 864 -27.41 -4.23 -8.15
N PHE A 865 -28.05 -3.28 -7.44
CA PHE A 865 -27.74 -1.85 -7.60
C PHE A 865 -26.28 -1.51 -7.26
N GLY A 866 -25.67 -2.22 -6.30
CA GLY A 866 -24.24 -2.10 -6.00
C GLY A 866 -23.33 -2.60 -7.14
N LEU A 867 -23.84 -3.41 -8.05
CA LEU A 867 -23.13 -3.98 -9.21
C LEU A 867 -23.36 -3.23 -10.53
N ARG A 868 -24.13 -2.14 -10.54
CA ARG A 868 -24.58 -1.49 -11.80
C ARG A 868 -23.45 -1.12 -12.76
N ALA A 869 -22.29 -0.66 -12.26
CA ALA A 869 -21.15 -0.34 -13.13
C ALA A 869 -20.58 -1.59 -13.83
N ALA A 870 -20.56 -2.73 -13.14
CA ALA A 870 -20.15 -4.01 -13.72
C ALA A 870 -21.18 -4.50 -14.75
N LEU A 871 -22.48 -4.36 -14.47
CA LEU A 871 -23.56 -4.73 -15.39
C LEU A 871 -23.56 -3.88 -16.67
N LEU A 872 -23.35 -2.57 -16.56
CA LEU A 872 -23.23 -1.68 -17.72
C LEU A 872 -21.99 -1.99 -18.55
N THR A 873 -20.87 -2.31 -17.89
CA THR A 873 -19.66 -2.77 -18.58
C THR A 873 -19.94 -4.08 -19.32
N ALA A 874 -20.65 -5.02 -18.68
CA ALA A 874 -21.05 -6.30 -19.27
C ALA A 874 -21.95 -6.12 -20.49
N PHE A 875 -22.88 -5.16 -20.46
CA PHE A 875 -23.74 -4.83 -21.59
C PHE A 875 -22.95 -4.30 -22.80
N GLY A 876 -21.89 -3.52 -22.55
CA GLY A 876 -21.03 -2.97 -23.60
C GLY A 876 -20.00 -3.95 -24.19
N THR A 877 -19.86 -5.16 -23.67
CA THR A 877 -18.83 -6.15 -24.07
C THR A 877 -19.40 -7.54 -24.29
N SER A 878 -18.87 -8.26 -25.27
CA SER A 878 -19.17 -9.70 -25.49
C SER A 878 -18.31 -10.64 -24.63
N SER A 879 -17.53 -10.13 -23.68
CA SER A 879 -16.56 -10.91 -22.90
C SER A 879 -16.80 -10.79 -21.39
N SER A 880 -17.21 -11.90 -20.78
CA SER A 880 -17.49 -12.00 -19.33
C SER A 880 -16.27 -11.66 -18.46
N SER A 881 -15.07 -12.08 -18.88
CA SER A 881 -13.83 -11.83 -18.14
C SER A 881 -13.43 -10.35 -18.10
N ALA A 882 -13.82 -9.55 -19.09
CA ALA A 882 -13.53 -8.12 -19.12
C ALA A 882 -14.23 -7.33 -18.01
N THR A 883 -15.30 -7.87 -17.45
CA THR A 883 -16.05 -7.24 -16.35
C THR A 883 -15.43 -7.50 -14.98
N LEU A 884 -14.59 -8.54 -14.88
CA LEU A 884 -14.06 -9.04 -13.62
C LEU A 884 -13.42 -7.95 -12.74
N PRO A 885 -12.55 -7.06 -13.26
CA PRO A 885 -11.92 -6.02 -12.44
C PRO A 885 -12.93 -5.02 -11.85
N VAL A 886 -13.95 -4.66 -12.63
CA VAL A 886 -15.03 -3.76 -12.19
C VAL A 886 -15.92 -4.45 -11.16
N THR A 887 -16.22 -5.73 -11.37
CA THR A 887 -17.02 -6.58 -10.46
C THR A 887 -16.35 -6.71 -9.10
N PHE A 888 -15.02 -6.92 -9.06
CA PHE A 888 -14.23 -6.94 -7.83
C PHE A 888 -14.43 -5.68 -7.00
N LYS A 889 -14.25 -4.52 -7.63
CA LYS A 889 -14.41 -3.23 -6.94
C LYS A 889 -15.83 -3.01 -6.47
N CYS A 890 -16.84 -3.32 -7.29
CA CYS A 890 -18.25 -3.17 -6.91
C CYS A 890 -18.60 -4.05 -5.70
N LEU A 891 -18.09 -5.27 -5.63
CA LEU A 891 -18.38 -6.17 -4.51
C LEU A 891 -17.71 -5.75 -3.22
N GLU A 892 -16.45 -5.32 -3.28
CA GLU A 892 -15.69 -4.91 -2.09
C GLU A 892 -16.09 -3.51 -1.59
N GLU A 893 -16.30 -2.55 -2.50
CA GLU A 893 -16.59 -1.15 -2.14
C GLU A 893 -18.08 -0.84 -2.01
N ASN A 894 -18.94 -1.32 -2.92
CA ASN A 894 -20.37 -0.96 -2.92
C ASN A 894 -21.21 -1.95 -2.11
N ASN A 895 -20.89 -3.24 -2.20
CA ASN A 895 -21.64 -4.31 -1.53
C ASN A 895 -20.97 -4.85 -0.26
N HIS A 896 -19.75 -4.39 0.06
CA HIS A 896 -19.00 -4.72 1.28
C HIS A 896 -18.84 -6.23 1.53
N ILE A 897 -18.61 -7.00 0.46
CA ILE A 897 -18.33 -8.43 0.54
C ILE A 897 -16.89 -8.65 1.04
N ASP A 898 -16.70 -9.68 1.87
CA ASP A 898 -15.38 -10.06 2.39
C ASP A 898 -14.43 -10.38 1.24
N GLN A 899 -13.25 -9.76 1.27
CA GLN A 899 -12.26 -9.85 0.20
C GLN A 899 -11.78 -11.28 -0.05
N ARG A 900 -11.74 -12.14 0.97
CA ARG A 900 -11.35 -13.55 0.80
C ARG A 900 -12.38 -14.31 -0.04
N VAL A 901 -13.65 -13.95 0.10
CA VAL A 901 -14.74 -14.57 -0.68
C VAL A 901 -14.76 -14.03 -2.10
N SER A 902 -14.70 -12.70 -2.29
CA SER A 902 -14.69 -12.11 -3.64
C SER A 902 -13.48 -12.59 -4.46
N ARG A 903 -12.28 -12.60 -3.87
CA ARG A 903 -11.01 -12.98 -4.52
C ARG A 903 -10.89 -14.46 -4.84
N PHE A 904 -11.62 -15.30 -4.12
CA PHE A 904 -11.68 -16.72 -4.44
C PHE A 904 -12.77 -17.05 -5.46
N VAL A 905 -13.99 -16.53 -5.24
CA VAL A 905 -15.19 -16.97 -5.96
C VAL A 905 -15.27 -16.37 -7.36
N LEU A 906 -14.94 -15.09 -7.54
CA LEU A 906 -15.14 -14.40 -8.81
C LEU A 906 -14.27 -14.90 -9.97
N PRO A 907 -12.95 -15.12 -9.80
CA PRO A 907 -12.12 -15.62 -10.90
C PRO A 907 -12.58 -16.98 -11.40
N ILE A 908 -12.99 -17.86 -10.47
CA ILE A 908 -13.52 -19.20 -10.79
C ILE A 908 -14.91 -19.09 -11.42
N GLY A 909 -15.77 -18.22 -10.90
CA GLY A 909 -17.12 -18.01 -11.43
C GLY A 909 -17.11 -17.46 -12.85
N ALA A 910 -16.20 -16.53 -13.16
CA ALA A 910 -16.08 -15.94 -14.49
C ALA A 910 -15.64 -16.94 -15.58
N THR A 911 -15.05 -18.07 -15.20
CA THR A 911 -14.64 -19.13 -16.13
C THR A 911 -15.59 -20.32 -16.14
N VAL A 912 -16.13 -20.71 -14.98
CA VAL A 912 -16.93 -21.94 -14.84
C VAL A 912 -18.44 -21.67 -14.90
N ASN A 913 -18.92 -20.52 -14.40
CA ASN A 913 -20.34 -20.26 -14.26
C ASN A 913 -20.93 -19.52 -15.48
N MET A 914 -21.18 -20.28 -16.56
CA MET A 914 -21.65 -19.78 -17.86
C MET A 914 -23.16 -19.96 -18.11
N ASP A 915 -24.01 -19.56 -17.15
CA ASP A 915 -25.48 -19.73 -17.20
C ASP A 915 -26.11 -19.26 -18.53
N GLY A 916 -25.68 -18.08 -19.02
CA GLY A 916 -26.25 -17.49 -20.22
C GLY A 916 -25.92 -18.28 -21.50
N THR A 917 -24.70 -18.81 -21.59
CA THR A 917 -24.27 -19.67 -22.70
C THR A 917 -25.02 -20.99 -22.66
N ALA A 918 -25.13 -21.61 -21.47
CA ALA A 918 -25.83 -22.89 -21.32
C ALA A 918 -27.32 -22.80 -21.68
N LEU A 919 -28.00 -21.71 -21.28
CA LEU A 919 -29.38 -21.44 -21.68
C LEU A 919 -29.48 -21.27 -23.21
N TYR A 920 -28.60 -20.47 -23.80
CA TYR A 920 -28.57 -20.22 -25.25
C TYR A 920 -28.34 -21.52 -26.04
N GLU A 921 -27.36 -22.34 -25.66
CA GLU A 921 -27.03 -23.59 -26.35
C GLU A 921 -28.19 -24.60 -26.31
N ALA A 922 -28.85 -24.74 -25.16
CA ALA A 922 -30.03 -25.59 -25.03
C ALA A 922 -31.19 -25.12 -25.94
N VAL A 923 -31.44 -23.81 -25.98
CA VAL A 923 -32.46 -23.22 -26.87
C VAL A 923 -32.07 -23.39 -28.34
N ALA A 924 -30.78 -23.22 -28.68
CA ALA A 924 -30.27 -23.35 -30.05
C ALA A 924 -30.41 -24.77 -30.58
N ALA A 925 -30.03 -25.79 -29.80
CA ALA A 925 -30.10 -27.18 -30.21
C ALA A 925 -31.55 -27.60 -30.55
N ILE A 926 -32.49 -27.27 -29.66
CA ILE A 926 -33.91 -27.59 -29.86
C ILE A 926 -34.52 -26.75 -30.99
N PHE A 927 -34.12 -25.49 -31.13
CA PHE A 927 -34.55 -24.64 -32.25
C PHE A 927 -34.10 -25.21 -33.61
N ILE A 928 -32.86 -25.71 -33.70
CA ILE A 928 -32.35 -26.36 -34.92
C ILE A 928 -33.14 -27.64 -35.22
N ALA A 929 -33.47 -28.44 -34.21
CA ALA A 929 -34.32 -29.62 -34.39
C ALA A 929 -35.73 -29.24 -34.90
N GLN A 930 -36.34 -28.20 -34.32
CA GLN A 930 -37.64 -27.65 -34.76
C GLN A 930 -37.58 -27.16 -36.22
N LEU A 931 -36.55 -26.40 -36.60
CA LEU A 931 -36.34 -25.93 -37.98
C LEU A 931 -36.21 -27.07 -38.99
N ASN A 932 -35.67 -28.22 -38.56
CA ASN A 932 -35.50 -29.40 -39.40
C ASN A 932 -36.72 -30.34 -39.35
N ASN A 933 -37.80 -29.98 -38.65
CA ASN A 933 -38.97 -30.83 -38.38
C ASN A 933 -38.58 -32.17 -37.74
N ILE A 934 -37.59 -32.15 -36.84
CA ILE A 934 -37.21 -33.31 -36.03
C ILE A 934 -37.99 -33.20 -34.71
N ASP A 935 -38.98 -34.07 -34.53
CA ASP A 935 -39.72 -34.18 -33.28
C ASP A 935 -38.87 -34.92 -32.25
N LEU A 936 -38.34 -34.18 -31.27
CA LEU A 936 -37.58 -34.75 -30.15
C LEU A 936 -38.53 -35.17 -29.03
N THR A 937 -38.47 -36.43 -28.62
CA THR A 937 -39.11 -36.93 -27.40
C THR A 937 -38.44 -36.36 -26.15
N PHE A 938 -39.11 -36.42 -24.99
CA PHE A 938 -38.53 -35.95 -23.72
C PHE A 938 -37.18 -36.61 -23.38
N GLY A 939 -37.01 -37.89 -23.73
CA GLY A 939 -35.74 -38.59 -23.56
C GLY A 939 -34.65 -38.06 -24.49
N GLU A 940 -34.99 -37.78 -25.75
CA GLU A 940 -34.05 -37.22 -26.73
C GLU A 940 -33.68 -35.78 -26.40
N ILE A 941 -34.58 -34.98 -25.82
CA ILE A 941 -34.29 -33.61 -25.33
C ILE A 941 -33.29 -33.61 -24.17
N ILE A 942 -33.25 -34.65 -23.34
CA ILE A 942 -32.27 -34.74 -22.24
C ILE A 942 -30.90 -35.19 -22.76
N ILE A 943 -30.89 -35.99 -23.84
CA ILE A 943 -29.66 -36.52 -24.46
C ILE A 943 -29.02 -35.47 -25.39
N THR A 944 -29.84 -34.64 -26.03
CA THR A 944 -29.45 -33.51 -26.90
C THR A 944 -29.04 -32.32 -26.05
#